data_AF-A0A8J5Y0U1-F1
#
_entry.id   AF-A0A8J5Y0U1-F1
#
_cell.length_a   1.000
_cell.length_b   1.000
_cell.length_c   1.000
_cell.angle_alpha   90.00
_cell.angle_beta   90.00
_cell.angle_gamma   90.00
#
_symmetry.space_group_name_H-M   'P 1'
#
loop_
_entity.id
_entity.type
_entity.pdbx_description
1 polymer ?
#
loop_
_entity_poly.entity_id
_entity_poly.type
_entity_poly.pdbx_seq_one_letter_code
_entity_poly.pdbx_strand_id
1 'polypeptide(L)'
;MSGFAISVLPANAEWGIQHHNTLDTDGRKMDETHDDRATAPEHRPTEDTSNDQDVALHQINPQPVFMQETVQRVPPTSQSRREFSIKGLPLDHAAARDTEDDVEAVKQPTDEAATMDLAVGEADLGGAMPHDGLPPPLQYSGKPFRALWIDLKRKSRDYRTDWTDAFLPENLSIVMSATLFIFFACLAPALAFGAIYDTMSRGQIGITETLMATGITGIINAFFSGQALTIQGPTGPELAYLSMLFSLCATFDIEFLPAKFWAGLWTSLMTIAYTLLEWCCFINKVTRFTEEIFSAMISLIEIVAGSTNVVRIFLNTKMSIAAKLYSVIIVALTYVMAVKFRELRSSDWLTAAWRKQLANYGVSITIISLTIISSLVTPVFGITDVTYLNVPDTIAPTWTDPTTNARRAWFVKAGGYEKTFPVWAIFFMIVPAIGGCLLGYLDQNLTEVLVNRKDRMFKKLPAYHLSNMVVGCLLYPICALLGLPACHPATVRSLAHVMALTSTEVVPLPDGKGNTVRITGVAEQRVTHLLIHILIFVALAAGPVLKFVPQPIIIGIFLFLGISSIRGNQLFDRAFVLLTCERERWPGYYYVQDVDRREMTRFTILQLVITAVLVAISRVSQIAIAFPFLTAICIPFRVYIVPRMFDAKALEVLDK
;
A
#
# COMPACT_ATOMS: atom_id res chain seq x y z
N MET A 1 12.75 24.84 27.73
CA MET A 1 13.07 23.44 28.10
C MET A 1 12.01 22.97 29.09
N SER A 2 11.03 22.20 28.58
CA SER A 2 9.94 21.48 29.28
C SER A 2 8.89 21.21 28.19
N GLY A 3 8.91 20.07 27.51
CA GLY A 3 8.24 18.86 27.96
C GLY A 3 6.83 18.78 27.35
N PHE A 4 6.74 18.45 26.05
CA PHE A 4 5.47 18.17 25.36
C PHE A 4 4.92 16.84 25.88
N ALA A 5 3.93 16.91 26.78
CA ALA A 5 3.18 15.76 27.23
C ALA A 5 2.18 15.35 26.15
N ILE A 6 2.32 14.13 25.64
CA ILE A 6 1.35 13.47 24.77
C ILE A 6 0.17 13.08 25.68
N SER A 7 -0.98 13.73 25.50
CA SER A 7 -2.22 13.36 26.17
C SER A 7 -2.72 12.02 25.61
N VAL A 8 -2.34 10.94 26.28
CA VAL A 8 -2.98 9.62 26.17
C VAL A 8 -4.32 9.73 26.90
N LEU A 9 -5.42 9.57 26.17
CA LEU A 9 -6.75 9.42 26.77
C LEU A 9 -6.77 8.14 27.64
N PRO A 10 -7.28 8.20 28.88
CA PRO A 10 -7.27 7.05 29.78
C PRO A 10 -8.29 5.99 29.33
N ALA A 11 -7.91 4.73 29.48
CA ALA A 11 -8.68 3.54 29.10
C ALA A 11 -9.89 3.22 30.00
N ASN A 12 -10.30 4.14 30.88
CA ASN A 12 -11.36 3.93 31.88
C ASN A 12 -12.39 5.08 31.84
N ALA A 13 -13.13 5.21 30.74
CA ALA A 13 -14.42 5.90 30.75
C ALA A 13 -15.50 4.82 30.65
N GLU A 14 -15.89 4.29 31.82
CA GLU A 14 -17.14 3.57 31.99
C GLU A 14 -18.28 4.51 31.60
N TRP A 15 -18.81 4.34 30.39
CA TRP A 15 -20.12 4.90 30.07
C TRP A 15 -21.14 4.00 30.76
N GLY A 16 -21.58 4.47 31.92
CA GLY A 16 -22.61 3.83 32.72
C GLY A 16 -23.83 3.48 31.86
N ILE A 17 -24.24 2.22 31.99
CA ILE A 17 -25.53 1.72 31.53
C ILE A 17 -26.60 2.50 32.30
N GLN A 18 -27.11 3.59 31.72
CA GLN A 18 -28.38 4.14 32.17
C GLN A 18 -29.48 3.26 31.58
N HIS A 19 -29.96 2.31 32.38
CA HIS A 19 -31.28 1.74 32.19
C HIS A 19 -32.29 2.88 32.23
N HIS A 20 -32.82 3.27 31.07
CA HIS A 20 -34.02 4.08 31.04
C HIS A 20 -35.20 3.21 31.50
N ASN A 21 -35.56 3.37 32.77
CA ASN A 21 -36.87 2.98 33.27
C ASN A 21 -37.92 3.76 32.48
N THR A 22 -38.66 3.06 31.65
CA THR A 22 -39.94 3.51 31.11
C THR A 22 -40.90 3.68 32.28
N LEU A 23 -41.24 4.94 32.59
CA LEU A 23 -42.41 5.28 33.38
C LEU A 23 -43.63 4.95 32.51
N ASP A 24 -44.38 3.92 32.90
CA ASP A 24 -45.72 3.68 32.37
C ASP A 24 -46.75 4.48 33.18
N THR A 25 -47.76 4.96 32.46
CA THR A 25 -48.86 5.78 32.94
C THR A 25 -49.86 4.93 33.72
N ASP A 26 -49.58 4.63 34.99
CA ASP A 26 -50.60 4.49 36.03
C ASP A 26 -49.95 4.34 37.41
N GLY A 27 -50.17 5.31 38.29
CA GLY A 27 -49.59 5.34 39.62
C GLY A 27 -50.19 4.27 40.54
N ARG A 28 -49.49 3.15 40.76
CA ARG A 28 -49.64 2.28 41.94
C ARG A 28 -48.33 1.56 42.29
N LYS A 29 -47.96 1.64 43.58
CA LYS A 29 -46.85 0.91 44.22
C LYS A 29 -47.16 -0.59 44.32
N MET A 30 -46.14 -1.43 44.15
CA MET A 30 -46.11 -2.76 44.76
C MET A 30 -44.75 -2.99 45.43
N ASP A 31 -44.80 -3.16 46.75
CA ASP A 31 -43.83 -3.87 47.56
C ASP A 31 -43.87 -5.36 47.17
N GLU A 32 -42.72 -6.04 47.09
CA GLU A 32 -42.64 -7.41 47.61
C GLU A 32 -41.19 -7.83 47.89
N THR A 33 -41.00 -8.14 49.16
CA THR A 33 -39.92 -8.87 49.82
C THR A 33 -39.74 -10.27 49.26
N HIS A 34 -38.50 -10.77 49.15
CA HIS A 34 -38.18 -12.10 49.68
C HIS A 34 -36.69 -12.31 49.95
N ASP A 35 -36.51 -13.12 50.99
CA ASP A 35 -35.40 -13.28 51.90
C ASP A 35 -34.45 -14.43 51.50
N ASP A 36 -33.21 -14.30 51.98
CA ASP A 36 -32.37 -15.32 52.63
C ASP A 36 -31.50 -16.38 51.89
N ARG A 37 -30.19 -16.29 52.23
CA ARG A 37 -29.25 -17.32 52.73
C ARG A 37 -28.04 -17.82 51.90
N ALA A 38 -26.87 -17.49 52.49
CA ALA A 38 -25.71 -18.35 52.83
C ALA A 38 -24.75 -18.78 51.68
N THR A 39 -23.41 -18.75 51.76
CA THR A 39 -22.44 -18.65 52.87
C THR A 39 -21.03 -18.46 52.26
N ALA A 40 -20.20 -17.58 52.84
CA ALA A 40 -18.74 -17.59 52.70
C ALA A 40 -18.12 -18.51 53.78
N PRO A 41 -16.81 -18.83 53.73
CA PRO A 41 -15.85 -17.95 54.43
C PRO A 41 -14.44 -17.82 53.82
N GLU A 42 -13.77 -16.76 54.27
CA GLU A 42 -12.38 -16.35 54.07
C GLU A 42 -11.35 -17.31 54.71
N HIS A 43 -10.09 -17.28 54.21
CA HIS A 43 -8.91 -17.37 55.07
C HIS A 43 -7.64 -16.77 54.43
N ARG A 44 -7.06 -15.79 55.12
CA ARG A 44 -5.61 -15.48 55.23
C ARG A 44 -5.34 -15.31 56.74
N PRO A 45 -4.16 -15.66 57.29
CA PRO A 45 -3.25 -14.59 57.77
C PRO A 45 -1.72 -14.94 57.83
N THR A 46 -0.93 -13.85 57.92
CA THR A 46 0.33 -13.61 58.72
C THR A 46 1.64 -14.35 58.36
N GLU A 47 2.71 -13.68 57.95
CA GLU A 47 3.70 -12.85 58.71
C GLU A 47 4.64 -13.68 59.61
N ASP A 48 5.95 -13.62 59.32
CA ASP A 48 7.02 -13.72 60.33
C ASP A 48 8.31 -13.06 59.80
N THR A 49 8.91 -12.22 60.66
CA THR A 49 10.18 -11.50 60.52
C THR A 49 11.09 -11.90 61.68
N SER A 50 12.39 -12.13 61.45
CA SER A 50 13.52 -11.62 62.27
C SER A 50 14.86 -12.32 62.00
N ASN A 51 15.92 -11.51 61.78
CA ASN A 51 17.29 -11.52 62.36
C ASN A 51 18.14 -12.82 62.38
N ASP A 52 19.47 -12.84 62.28
CA ASP A 52 20.56 -11.86 62.16
C ASP A 52 21.91 -12.63 61.97
N GLN A 53 22.97 -11.90 61.59
CA GLN A 53 24.41 -12.13 61.85
C GLN A 53 25.32 -12.96 60.90
N ASP A 54 26.01 -12.22 60.03
CA ASP A 54 27.47 -11.98 59.97
C ASP A 54 28.50 -13.11 60.10
N VAL A 55 29.32 -13.32 59.06
CA VAL A 55 30.81 -13.34 59.13
C VAL A 55 31.44 -12.77 57.83
N ALA A 56 32.27 -11.74 58.02
CA ALA A 56 33.31 -11.10 57.20
C ALA A 56 34.24 -12.05 56.37
N LEU A 57 35.12 -11.69 55.42
CA LEU A 57 35.63 -10.48 54.76
C LEU A 57 36.53 -11.01 53.61
N HIS A 58 36.53 -10.40 52.42
CA HIS A 58 37.77 -10.02 51.71
C HIS A 58 37.43 -9.14 50.49
N GLN A 59 37.69 -7.84 50.66
CA GLN A 59 37.93 -6.87 49.58
C GLN A 59 39.13 -7.34 48.74
N ILE A 60 39.15 -7.08 47.42
CA ILE A 60 40.03 -6.11 46.71
C ILE A 60 39.50 -5.93 45.27
N ASN A 61 39.21 -4.69 44.88
CA ASN A 61 39.26 -4.20 43.49
C ASN A 61 40.16 -2.94 43.54
N PRO A 62 41.02 -2.66 42.54
CA PRO A 62 40.57 -1.70 41.51
C PRO A 62 41.17 -1.87 40.09
N GLN A 63 40.30 -1.65 39.09
CA GLN A 63 40.50 -0.87 37.85
C GLN A 63 41.35 -1.46 36.67
N PRO A 64 41.14 -0.96 35.43
CA PRO A 64 41.09 -1.75 34.20
C PRO A 64 42.35 -1.65 33.33
N VAL A 65 42.57 -2.64 32.45
CA VAL A 65 43.61 -2.62 31.43
C VAL A 65 43.00 -2.79 30.04
N PHE A 66 43.31 -1.82 29.17
CA PHE A 66 43.10 -1.78 27.73
C PHE A 66 43.77 -2.97 27.02
N MET A 67 43.14 -3.52 25.98
CA MET A 67 43.85 -4.28 24.95
C MET A 67 43.37 -3.87 23.56
N GLN A 68 44.30 -3.25 22.82
CA GLN A 68 44.23 -2.93 21.40
C GLN A 68 44.47 -4.21 20.59
N GLU A 69 43.60 -4.56 19.65
CA GLU A 69 43.96 -5.47 18.56
C GLU A 69 44.50 -4.68 17.37
N THR A 70 45.67 -5.13 16.93
CA THR A 70 46.53 -4.46 15.96
C THR A 70 46.43 -5.17 14.61
N VAL A 71 46.28 -4.36 13.57
CA VAL A 71 46.33 -4.71 12.14
C VAL A 71 47.62 -5.48 11.79
N GLN A 72 47.49 -6.64 11.15
CA GLN A 72 48.61 -7.29 10.44
C GLN A 72 48.35 -7.30 8.93
N ARG A 73 49.20 -6.57 8.21
CA ARG A 73 49.29 -6.49 6.74
C ARG A 73 50.05 -7.72 6.20
N VAL A 74 49.55 -8.32 5.13
CA VAL A 74 50.28 -9.29 4.31
C VAL A 74 50.88 -8.56 3.09
N PRO A 75 52.16 -8.76 2.72
CA PRO A 75 52.84 -8.00 1.66
C PRO A 75 52.61 -8.57 0.25
N PRO A 76 52.89 -7.80 -0.82
CA PRO A 76 52.73 -8.24 -2.20
C PRO A 76 54.01 -8.92 -2.72
N THR A 77 53.88 -10.05 -3.40
CA THR A 77 54.97 -10.69 -4.16
C THR A 77 54.89 -10.31 -5.63
N SER A 78 55.86 -9.52 -6.06
CA SER A 78 56.20 -9.25 -7.46
C SER A 78 57.14 -10.32 -8.02
N GLN A 79 56.86 -10.87 -9.20
CA GLN A 79 57.82 -11.46 -10.15
C GLN A 79 57.06 -11.74 -11.46
N SER A 80 57.21 -10.91 -12.50
CA SER A 80 58.25 -10.91 -13.55
C SER A 80 57.70 -11.47 -14.87
N ARG A 81 57.59 -10.54 -15.83
CA ARG A 81 57.33 -10.67 -17.26
C ARG A 81 58.28 -11.70 -17.92
N ARG A 82 57.75 -12.58 -18.79
CA ARG A 82 58.50 -13.15 -19.93
C ARG A 82 57.61 -13.18 -21.16
N GLU A 83 58.02 -12.42 -22.17
CA GLU A 83 57.57 -12.48 -23.55
C GLU A 83 58.08 -13.79 -24.19
N PHE A 84 57.26 -14.42 -25.04
CA PHE A 84 57.75 -15.24 -26.15
C PHE A 84 56.83 -15.05 -27.35
N SER A 85 57.43 -14.57 -28.44
CA SER A 85 56.82 -14.28 -29.74
C SER A 85 57.16 -15.40 -30.71
N ILE A 86 56.17 -15.96 -31.43
CA ILE A 86 56.37 -16.59 -32.75
C ILE A 86 55.21 -16.21 -33.68
N LYS A 87 55.58 -15.75 -34.88
CA LYS A 87 54.76 -15.30 -36.03
C LYS A 87 54.10 -16.46 -36.80
N GLY A 88 52.96 -16.19 -37.46
CA GLY A 88 52.67 -16.68 -38.84
C GLY A 88 51.31 -17.35 -39.12
N LEU A 89 50.36 -16.57 -39.67
CA LEU A 89 49.39 -16.78 -40.80
C LEU A 89 49.16 -18.19 -41.44
N PRO A 90 48.08 -18.38 -42.25
CA PRO A 90 46.63 -18.48 -41.95
C PRO A 90 46.08 -19.88 -42.33
N LEU A 91 44.79 -20.18 -42.10
CA LEU A 91 43.90 -20.96 -43.02
C LEU A 91 42.60 -21.41 -42.31
N ASP A 92 41.50 -21.22 -43.02
CA ASP A 92 40.17 -21.74 -42.74
C ASP A 92 40.14 -23.27 -42.67
N HIS A 93 39.36 -23.83 -41.74
CA HIS A 93 38.25 -24.74 -42.05
C HIS A 93 37.48 -25.14 -40.78
N ALA A 94 36.16 -25.16 -40.94
CA ALA A 94 35.15 -25.56 -39.96
C ALA A 94 35.33 -27.00 -39.44
N ALA A 95 35.06 -27.19 -38.14
CA ALA A 95 34.36 -28.36 -37.61
C ALA A 95 33.95 -28.11 -36.15
N ALA A 96 32.69 -28.40 -35.86
CA ALA A 96 32.07 -28.35 -34.54
C ALA A 96 32.85 -29.14 -33.48
N ARG A 97 33.01 -28.54 -32.29
CA ARG A 97 33.19 -29.25 -31.02
C ARG A 97 32.59 -28.43 -29.88
N ASP A 98 31.67 -29.09 -29.18
CA ASP A 98 31.12 -28.69 -27.90
C ASP A 98 32.23 -28.35 -26.90
N THR A 99 32.08 -27.22 -26.20
CA THR A 99 32.75 -26.96 -24.92
C THR A 99 31.84 -26.04 -24.11
N GLU A 100 31.24 -26.66 -23.10
CA GLU A 100 30.79 -26.01 -21.87
C GLU A 100 31.97 -25.29 -21.18
N ASP A 101 31.62 -24.38 -20.28
CA ASP A 101 32.49 -23.63 -19.36
C ASP A 101 33.25 -22.41 -19.92
N ASP A 102 32.58 -21.26 -19.82
CA ASP A 102 33.06 -20.07 -19.09
C ASP A 102 31.98 -18.97 -19.17
N VAL A 103 30.88 -19.15 -18.44
CA VAL A 103 29.89 -18.07 -18.23
C VAL A 103 30.32 -17.28 -17.01
N GLU A 104 31.11 -16.25 -17.27
CA GLU A 104 31.43 -15.20 -16.32
C GLU A 104 30.13 -14.64 -15.70
N ALA A 105 30.07 -14.62 -14.37
CA ALA A 105 28.88 -14.29 -13.61
C ALA A 105 28.36 -12.88 -13.93
N VAL A 106 27.31 -12.81 -14.75
CA VAL A 106 26.55 -11.59 -15.02
C VAL A 106 25.79 -11.21 -13.74
N LYS A 107 26.38 -10.34 -12.93
CA LYS A 107 25.65 -9.56 -11.92
C LYS A 107 24.62 -8.69 -12.65
N GLN A 108 23.34 -8.98 -12.42
CA GLN A 108 22.25 -8.05 -12.69
C GLN A 108 21.98 -7.21 -11.44
N PRO A 109 21.63 -5.92 -11.61
CA PRO A 109 21.88 -4.91 -10.62
C PRO A 109 20.89 -4.99 -9.45
N THR A 110 21.43 -5.16 -8.25
CA THR A 110 20.94 -4.41 -7.09
C THR A 110 21.36 -2.95 -7.31
N ASP A 111 20.38 -2.04 -7.31
CA ASP A 111 20.54 -0.60 -7.10
C ASP A 111 21.00 0.33 -8.26
N GLU A 112 21.09 -0.15 -9.52
CA GLU A 112 21.44 0.70 -10.68
C GLU A 112 20.29 1.00 -11.67
N ALA A 113 19.03 0.72 -11.32
CA ALA A 113 17.88 1.22 -12.11
C ALA A 113 17.69 2.76 -12.01
N ALA A 114 18.54 3.45 -11.24
CA ALA A 114 18.53 4.90 -11.06
C ALA A 114 19.56 5.65 -11.96
N THR A 115 20.35 4.95 -12.77
CA THR A 115 21.38 5.56 -13.64
C THR A 115 20.99 5.64 -15.11
N MET A 116 19.72 5.37 -15.45
CA MET A 116 19.22 5.44 -16.83
C MET A 116 18.28 6.64 -17.07
N ASP A 117 18.63 7.81 -16.55
CA ASP A 117 17.93 9.09 -16.80
C ASP A 117 18.60 9.94 -17.90
N LEU A 118 19.57 9.38 -18.64
CA LEU A 118 20.19 10.06 -19.78
C LEU A 118 19.58 9.58 -21.10
N ALA A 119 18.69 10.43 -21.62
CA ALA A 119 18.13 10.49 -22.98
C ALA A 119 16.63 10.19 -23.15
N VAL A 120 15.74 10.71 -22.28
CA VAL A 120 14.38 11.08 -22.73
C VAL A 120 13.95 12.35 -21.99
N GLY A 121 14.05 13.48 -22.68
CA GLY A 121 13.47 14.73 -22.22
C GLY A 121 11.94 14.67 -22.15
N GLU A 122 11.43 15.52 -21.26
CA GLU A 122 10.06 16.01 -21.14
C GLU A 122 8.99 15.10 -20.48
N ALA A 123 8.53 15.57 -19.31
CA ALA A 123 7.12 15.49 -18.89
C ALA A 123 6.24 16.48 -19.67
N ASP A 124 6.53 16.72 -20.95
CA ASP A 124 5.58 17.35 -21.85
C ASP A 124 4.73 16.22 -22.47
N LEU A 125 3.53 16.08 -21.93
CA LEU A 125 2.44 15.33 -22.57
C LEU A 125 1.82 16.17 -23.72
N GLY A 126 2.36 17.37 -24.03
CA GLY A 126 1.80 18.34 -24.98
C GLY A 126 2.59 18.62 -26.26
N GLY A 127 3.73 17.98 -26.53
CA GLY A 127 4.68 18.50 -27.53
C GLY A 127 4.56 18.00 -28.99
N ALA A 128 3.96 16.84 -29.28
CA ALA A 128 3.88 16.33 -30.65
C ALA A 128 2.59 15.54 -30.90
N MET A 129 2.01 15.70 -32.10
CA MET A 129 0.86 14.91 -32.54
C MET A 129 1.22 13.42 -32.54
N PRO A 130 0.55 12.58 -31.73
CA PRO A 130 0.80 11.16 -31.74
C PRO A 130 0.49 10.55 -33.11
N HIS A 131 1.09 9.38 -33.39
CA HIS A 131 0.94 8.63 -34.63
C HIS A 131 -0.52 8.29 -35.01
N ASP A 132 -1.47 8.48 -34.09
CA ASP A 132 -2.90 8.24 -34.27
C ASP A 132 -3.68 9.42 -34.88
N GLY A 133 -3.03 10.57 -35.09
CA GLY A 133 -3.65 11.78 -35.65
C GLY A 133 -4.68 12.44 -34.71
N LEU A 134 -4.76 11.99 -33.45
CA LEU A 134 -5.61 12.56 -32.41
C LEU A 134 -4.78 13.47 -31.49
N PRO A 135 -5.40 14.43 -30.77
CA PRO A 135 -4.69 15.28 -29.82
C PRO A 135 -3.97 14.45 -28.73
N PRO A 136 -2.79 14.85 -28.22
CA PRO A 136 -2.14 14.20 -27.10
C PRO A 136 -3.07 13.97 -25.90
N PRO A 137 -2.87 12.90 -25.11
CA PRO A 137 -3.67 12.66 -23.91
C PRO A 137 -3.55 13.85 -22.93
N LEU A 138 -4.63 14.11 -22.19
CA LEU A 138 -4.72 15.20 -21.20
C LEU A 138 -4.60 16.63 -21.76
N GLN A 139 -4.68 16.83 -23.08
CA GLN A 139 -4.78 18.19 -23.64
C GLN A 139 -6.18 18.77 -23.41
N TYR A 140 -6.24 19.96 -22.80
CA TYR A 140 -7.50 20.66 -22.56
C TYR A 140 -8.13 21.11 -23.88
N SER A 141 -9.34 20.66 -24.18
CA SER A 141 -10.06 21.01 -25.40
C SER A 141 -11.03 22.18 -25.20
N GLY A 142 -11.43 22.50 -23.97
CA GLY A 142 -12.38 23.58 -23.66
C GLY A 142 -13.81 23.34 -24.15
N LYS A 143 -14.11 22.14 -24.66
CA LYS A 143 -15.46 21.72 -25.06
C LYS A 143 -15.85 20.54 -24.20
N PRO A 144 -16.98 20.58 -23.46
CA PRO A 144 -17.37 19.45 -22.64
C PRO A 144 -17.52 18.19 -23.50
N PHE A 145 -17.28 17.02 -22.91
CA PHE A 145 -17.32 15.70 -23.57
C PHE A 145 -16.24 15.41 -24.63
N ARG A 146 -15.51 16.42 -25.14
CA ARG A 146 -14.58 16.22 -26.26
C ARG A 146 -13.39 15.34 -25.87
N ALA A 147 -12.74 15.59 -24.73
CA ALA A 147 -11.64 14.76 -24.26
C ALA A 147 -12.06 13.30 -24.01
N LEU A 148 -13.25 13.07 -23.43
CA LEU A 148 -13.77 11.72 -23.23
C LEU A 148 -14.01 10.99 -24.55
N TRP A 149 -14.56 11.69 -25.56
CA TRP A 149 -14.76 11.10 -26.88
C TRP A 149 -13.43 10.76 -27.56
N ILE A 150 -12.40 11.59 -27.41
CA ILE A 150 -11.05 11.33 -27.92
C ILE A 150 -10.47 10.08 -27.26
N ASP A 151 -10.55 9.99 -25.93
CA ASP A 151 -10.07 8.84 -25.15
C ASP A 151 -10.80 7.55 -25.57
N LEU A 152 -12.12 7.61 -25.75
CA LEU A 152 -12.91 6.46 -26.22
C LEU A 152 -12.52 6.05 -27.65
N LYS A 153 -12.39 7.01 -28.56
CA LYS A 153 -12.01 6.74 -29.96
C LYS A 153 -10.63 6.10 -30.03
N ARG A 154 -9.65 6.63 -29.30
CA ARG A 154 -8.30 6.07 -29.18
C ARG A 154 -8.34 4.64 -28.64
N LYS A 155 -9.00 4.43 -27.50
CA LYS A 155 -9.01 3.11 -26.86
C LYS A 155 -9.80 2.07 -27.65
N SER A 156 -10.84 2.49 -28.39
CA SER A 156 -11.64 1.58 -29.22
C SER A 156 -10.82 0.85 -30.30
N ARG A 157 -9.78 1.50 -30.86
CA ARG A 157 -8.86 0.89 -31.84
C ARG A 157 -8.02 -0.23 -31.21
N ASP A 158 -7.49 0.02 -30.03
CA ASP A 158 -6.54 -0.89 -29.36
C ASP A 158 -7.26 -1.91 -28.45
N TYR A 159 -8.58 -1.80 -28.27
CA TYR A 159 -9.34 -2.66 -27.37
C TYR A 159 -9.26 -4.14 -27.75
N ARG A 160 -9.29 -4.46 -29.04
CA ARG A 160 -9.20 -5.87 -29.49
C ARG A 160 -7.82 -6.46 -29.22
N THR A 161 -6.76 -5.67 -29.44
CA THR A 161 -5.39 -6.13 -29.23
C THR A 161 -5.08 -6.32 -27.74
N ASP A 162 -5.66 -5.49 -26.86
CA ASP A 162 -5.55 -5.66 -25.40
C ASP A 162 -5.98 -7.05 -24.88
N TRP A 163 -6.86 -7.76 -25.60
CA TRP A 163 -7.27 -9.12 -25.22
C TRP A 163 -6.44 -10.21 -25.92
N THR A 164 -5.99 -9.97 -27.15
CA THR A 164 -5.20 -10.95 -27.91
C THR A 164 -3.72 -10.95 -27.54
N ASP A 165 -3.16 -9.79 -27.17
CA ASP A 165 -1.73 -9.62 -26.86
C ASP A 165 -1.29 -10.47 -25.65
N ALA A 166 -2.22 -10.80 -24.75
CA ALA A 166 -1.97 -11.67 -23.60
C ALA A 166 -1.65 -13.13 -23.98
N PHE A 167 -2.16 -13.60 -25.13
CA PHE A 167 -2.05 -14.99 -25.57
C PHE A 167 -0.91 -15.22 -26.57
N LEU A 168 -0.13 -14.19 -26.89
CA LEU A 168 1.08 -14.35 -27.69
C LEU A 168 2.07 -15.27 -26.95
N PRO A 169 2.76 -16.21 -27.64
CA PRO A 169 3.68 -17.16 -27.00
C PRO A 169 4.74 -16.51 -26.10
N GLU A 170 5.23 -15.33 -26.50
CA GLU A 170 6.20 -14.53 -25.76
C GLU A 170 5.63 -13.99 -24.43
N ASN A 171 4.35 -13.60 -24.42
CA ASN A 171 3.70 -12.96 -23.28
C ASN A 171 3.01 -13.96 -22.34
N LEU A 172 2.57 -15.11 -22.85
CA LEU A 172 1.70 -16.04 -22.11
C LEU A 172 2.31 -16.49 -20.78
N SER A 173 3.61 -16.83 -20.77
CA SER A 173 4.31 -17.26 -19.55
C SER A 173 4.44 -16.14 -18.51
N ILE A 174 4.69 -14.90 -18.99
CA ILE A 174 4.81 -13.69 -18.17
C ILE A 174 3.44 -13.33 -17.58
N VAL A 175 2.38 -13.36 -18.40
CA VAL A 175 0.99 -13.07 -18.03
C VAL A 175 0.51 -14.03 -16.94
N MET A 176 0.74 -15.34 -17.10
CA MET A 176 0.32 -16.34 -16.09
C MET A 176 1.08 -16.17 -14.77
N SER A 177 2.40 -15.96 -14.84
CA SER A 177 3.23 -15.71 -13.66
C SER A 177 2.84 -14.41 -12.94
N ALA A 178 2.64 -13.32 -13.70
CA ALA A 178 2.21 -12.03 -13.18
C ALA A 178 0.82 -12.09 -12.54
N THR A 179 -0.12 -12.83 -13.14
CA THR A 179 -1.48 -13.04 -12.60
C THR A 179 -1.42 -13.67 -11.21
N LEU A 180 -0.71 -14.78 -11.07
CA LEU A 180 -0.61 -15.49 -9.79
C LEU A 180 0.16 -14.67 -8.75
N PHE A 181 1.25 -14.02 -9.15
CA PHE A 181 2.01 -13.13 -8.27
C PHE A 181 1.14 -11.99 -7.72
N ILE A 182 0.46 -11.26 -8.60
CA ILE A 182 -0.32 -10.09 -8.21
C ILE A 182 -1.61 -10.48 -7.49
N PHE A 183 -2.22 -11.63 -7.82
CA PHE A 183 -3.35 -12.18 -7.06
C PHE A 183 -3.04 -12.23 -5.56
N PHE A 184 -1.93 -12.87 -5.17
CA PHE A 184 -1.57 -12.95 -3.77
C PHE A 184 -1.12 -11.60 -3.19
N ALA A 185 -0.45 -10.76 -4.00
CA ALA A 185 -0.09 -9.40 -3.59
C ALA A 185 -1.33 -8.51 -3.34
N CYS A 186 -2.48 -8.83 -3.93
CA CYS A 186 -3.74 -8.12 -3.74
C CYS A 186 -4.61 -8.72 -2.63
N LEU A 187 -4.56 -10.04 -2.45
CA LEU A 187 -5.36 -10.73 -1.44
C LEU A 187 -4.97 -10.29 -0.02
N ALA A 188 -3.69 -10.26 0.31
CA ALA A 188 -3.24 -9.94 1.66
C ALA A 188 -3.64 -8.51 2.12
N PRO A 189 -3.42 -7.44 1.33
CA PRO A 189 -3.95 -6.11 1.65
C PRO A 189 -5.47 -6.08 1.74
N ALA A 190 -6.19 -6.79 0.88
CA ALA A 190 -7.66 -6.81 0.94
C ALA A 190 -8.19 -7.42 2.25
N LEU A 191 -7.55 -8.49 2.73
CA LEU A 191 -7.84 -9.06 4.05
C LEU A 191 -7.48 -8.10 5.19
N ALA A 192 -6.31 -7.43 5.09
CA ALA A 192 -5.85 -6.46 6.08
C ALA A 192 -6.81 -5.29 6.23
N PHE A 193 -7.15 -4.64 5.12
CA PHE A 193 -8.09 -3.54 5.12
C PHE A 193 -9.48 -4.00 5.54
N GLY A 194 -9.92 -5.18 5.11
CA GLY A 194 -11.20 -5.75 5.56
C GLY A 194 -11.28 -5.93 7.08
N ALA A 195 -10.22 -6.43 7.71
CA ALA A 195 -10.16 -6.55 9.17
C ALA A 195 -10.13 -5.17 9.87
N ILE A 196 -9.44 -4.19 9.29
CA ILE A 196 -9.42 -2.83 9.85
C ILE A 196 -10.79 -2.16 9.69
N TYR A 197 -11.46 -2.32 8.54
CA TYR A 197 -12.82 -1.85 8.30
C TYR A 197 -13.80 -2.44 9.31
N ASP A 198 -13.68 -3.73 9.64
CA ASP A 198 -14.52 -4.41 10.62
C ASP A 198 -14.43 -3.74 11.99
N THR A 199 -13.20 -3.55 12.48
CA THR A 199 -12.95 -2.91 13.77
C THR A 199 -13.37 -1.43 13.81
N MET A 200 -13.18 -0.70 12.71
CA MET A 200 -13.47 0.72 12.61
C MET A 200 -14.98 1.00 12.51
N SER A 201 -15.69 0.18 11.75
CA SER A 201 -17.13 0.35 11.47
C SER A 201 -18.03 -0.42 12.44
N ARG A 202 -17.47 -1.01 13.51
CA ARG A 202 -18.16 -1.86 14.48
C ARG A 202 -18.93 -3.01 13.79
N GLY A 203 -18.30 -3.68 12.83
CA GLY A 203 -18.89 -4.81 12.11
C GLY A 203 -19.83 -4.46 10.95
N GLN A 204 -19.94 -3.18 10.56
CA GLN A 204 -20.80 -2.77 9.45
C GLN A 204 -20.20 -3.02 8.06
N ILE A 205 -18.87 -3.01 7.95
CA ILE A 205 -18.09 -3.36 6.76
C ILE A 205 -16.98 -4.30 7.20
N GLY A 206 -16.94 -5.52 6.67
CA GLY A 206 -15.93 -6.50 7.02
C GLY A 206 -15.07 -6.94 5.84
N ILE A 207 -14.48 -8.12 6.00
CA ILE A 207 -13.60 -8.75 5.00
C ILE A 207 -14.42 -9.17 3.77
N THR A 208 -15.64 -9.67 3.96
CA THR A 208 -16.52 -10.11 2.86
C THR A 208 -16.83 -8.97 1.90
N GLU A 209 -17.25 -7.81 2.43
CA GLU A 209 -17.53 -6.62 1.63
C GLU A 209 -16.28 -6.11 0.94
N THR A 210 -15.13 -6.16 1.61
CA THR A 210 -13.87 -5.66 1.04
C THR A 210 -13.36 -6.55 -0.11
N LEU A 211 -13.43 -7.88 0.03
CA LEU A 211 -13.10 -8.82 -1.03
C LEU A 211 -14.09 -8.74 -2.19
N MET A 212 -15.39 -8.64 -1.88
CA MET A 212 -16.43 -8.45 -2.89
C MET A 212 -16.24 -7.13 -3.66
N ALA A 213 -15.96 -6.03 -2.95
CA ALA A 213 -15.62 -4.75 -3.56
C ALA A 213 -14.45 -4.90 -4.53
N THR A 214 -13.33 -5.41 -4.03
CA THR A 214 -12.09 -5.59 -4.81
C THR A 214 -12.31 -6.44 -6.05
N GLY A 215 -13.08 -7.52 -5.94
CA GLY A 215 -13.41 -8.40 -7.08
C GLY A 215 -14.29 -7.69 -8.12
N ILE A 216 -15.43 -7.13 -7.70
CA ILE A 216 -16.41 -6.51 -8.61
C ILE A 216 -15.82 -5.27 -9.29
N THR A 217 -15.24 -4.35 -8.53
CA THR A 217 -14.69 -3.10 -9.08
C THR A 217 -13.55 -3.39 -10.05
N GLY A 218 -12.72 -4.39 -9.74
CA GLY A 218 -11.62 -4.80 -10.59
C GLY A 218 -12.06 -5.48 -11.89
N ILE A 219 -13.07 -6.34 -11.85
CA ILE A 219 -13.66 -6.95 -13.07
C ILE A 219 -14.23 -5.85 -13.98
N ILE A 220 -15.00 -4.91 -13.42
CA ILE A 220 -15.57 -3.80 -14.18
C ILE A 220 -14.46 -2.93 -14.78
N ASN A 221 -13.43 -2.62 -14.00
CA ASN A 221 -12.29 -1.84 -14.47
C ASN A 221 -11.55 -2.58 -15.60
N ALA A 222 -11.34 -3.89 -15.50
CA ALA A 222 -10.68 -4.68 -16.53
C ALA A 222 -11.39 -4.61 -17.89
N PHE A 223 -12.73 -4.57 -17.91
CA PHE A 223 -13.51 -4.45 -19.15
C PHE A 223 -13.56 -3.02 -19.70
N PHE A 224 -13.82 -2.02 -18.86
CA PHE A 224 -14.21 -0.69 -19.36
C PHE A 224 -13.15 0.40 -19.21
N SER A 225 -12.12 0.23 -18.37
CA SER A 225 -11.17 1.29 -18.06
C SER A 225 -10.30 1.70 -19.25
N GLY A 226 -9.80 2.94 -19.21
CA GLY A 226 -8.83 3.44 -20.18
C GLY A 226 -7.44 2.86 -19.95
N GLN A 227 -7.05 2.66 -18.69
CA GLN A 227 -5.83 1.97 -18.30
C GLN A 227 -6.16 0.69 -17.51
N ALA A 228 -5.96 -0.46 -18.13
CA ALA A 228 -6.26 -1.76 -17.53
C ALA A 228 -5.12 -2.32 -16.69
N LEU A 229 -3.95 -1.68 -16.65
CA LEU A 229 -2.83 -2.14 -15.83
C LEU A 229 -2.90 -1.65 -14.37
N THR A 230 -3.81 -0.71 -14.08
CA THR A 230 -4.06 -0.20 -12.72
C THR A 230 -4.95 -1.16 -11.93
N ILE A 231 -4.40 -1.77 -10.88
CA ILE A 231 -5.11 -2.75 -10.05
C ILE A 231 -5.95 -2.02 -8.99
N GLN A 232 -7.26 -2.29 -9.01
CA GLN A 232 -8.21 -1.72 -8.06
C GLN A 232 -8.13 -2.42 -6.70
N GLY A 233 -8.29 -1.69 -5.61
CA GLY A 233 -8.45 -2.31 -4.30
C GLY A 233 -8.55 -1.29 -3.17
N PRO A 234 -8.59 -1.76 -1.91
CA PRO A 234 -8.66 -0.86 -0.78
C PRO A 234 -7.35 -0.09 -0.61
N THR A 235 -7.46 1.19 -0.25
CA THR A 235 -6.33 2.09 -0.02
C THR A 235 -6.42 2.70 1.39
N GLY A 236 -5.27 3.09 1.95
CA GLY A 236 -5.20 3.77 3.24
C GLY A 236 -6.02 5.08 3.30
N PRO A 237 -5.98 5.92 2.25
CA PRO A 237 -6.81 7.12 2.21
C PRO A 237 -8.32 6.86 2.25
N GLU A 238 -8.84 5.86 1.53
CA GLU A 238 -10.26 5.48 1.57
C GLU A 238 -10.66 5.00 2.98
N LEU A 239 -9.76 4.27 3.66
CA LEU A 239 -9.97 3.88 5.06
C LEU A 239 -10.10 5.10 5.97
N ALA A 240 -9.25 6.10 5.81
CA ALA A 240 -9.33 7.34 6.59
C ALA A 240 -10.63 8.11 6.31
N TYR A 241 -11.06 8.16 5.04
CA TYR A 241 -12.33 8.76 4.64
C TYR A 241 -13.53 8.05 5.28
N LEU A 242 -13.60 6.72 5.23
CA LEU A 242 -14.69 5.96 5.83
C LEU A 242 -14.70 6.07 7.37
N SER A 243 -13.53 6.15 8.01
CA SER A 243 -13.39 6.39 9.46
C SER A 243 -13.99 7.72 9.89
N MET A 244 -13.69 8.75 9.11
CA MET A 244 -14.24 10.08 9.27
C MET A 244 -15.75 10.06 9.08
N LEU A 245 -16.25 9.45 8.00
CA LEU A 245 -17.67 9.36 7.72
C LEU A 245 -18.42 8.66 8.86
N PHE A 246 -17.87 7.56 9.38
CA PHE A 246 -18.44 6.84 10.51
C PHE A 246 -18.50 7.71 11.79
N SER A 247 -17.42 8.43 12.09
CA SER A 247 -17.35 9.34 13.24
C SER A 247 -18.34 10.51 13.12
N LEU A 248 -18.50 11.03 11.90
CA LEU A 248 -19.46 12.09 11.59
C LEU A 248 -20.90 11.60 11.75
N CYS A 249 -21.21 10.39 11.26
CA CYS A 249 -22.52 9.76 11.45
C CYS A 249 -22.85 9.59 12.93
N ALA A 250 -21.89 9.15 13.75
CA ALA A 250 -22.07 9.05 15.20
C ALA A 250 -22.29 10.40 15.89
N THR A 251 -21.66 11.48 15.40
CA THR A 251 -21.80 12.83 15.96
C THR A 251 -23.17 13.44 15.68
N PHE A 252 -23.70 13.22 14.47
CA PHE A 252 -25.01 13.72 14.05
C PHE A 252 -26.17 12.74 14.32
N ASP A 253 -25.89 11.61 14.96
CA ASP A 253 -26.86 10.53 15.24
C ASP A 253 -27.58 10.00 13.98
N ILE A 254 -26.81 9.83 12.90
CA ILE A 254 -27.27 9.30 11.60
C ILE A 254 -26.70 7.90 11.39
N GLU A 255 -27.46 7.02 10.71
CA GLU A 255 -26.98 5.71 10.32
C GLU A 255 -25.88 5.77 9.26
N PHE A 256 -24.79 5.03 9.50
CA PHE A 256 -23.62 5.05 8.63
C PHE A 256 -23.85 4.43 7.23
N LEU A 257 -24.55 3.30 7.14
CA LEU A 257 -24.75 2.62 5.85
C LEU A 257 -25.57 3.44 4.84
N PRO A 258 -26.74 4.02 5.20
CA PRO A 258 -27.46 4.94 4.32
C PRO A 258 -26.69 6.24 4.05
N ALA A 259 -25.98 6.79 5.05
CA ALA A 259 -25.13 7.97 4.85
C ALA A 259 -24.06 7.70 3.79
N LYS A 260 -23.40 6.55 3.86
CA LYS A 260 -22.43 6.08 2.86
C LYS A 260 -23.06 5.89 1.48
N PHE A 261 -24.27 5.35 1.41
CA PHE A 261 -25.01 5.23 0.15
C PHE A 261 -25.19 6.60 -0.52
N TRP A 262 -25.72 7.59 0.22
CA TRP A 262 -25.94 8.94 -0.31
C TRP A 262 -24.63 9.66 -0.64
N ALA A 263 -23.63 9.59 0.23
CA ALA A 263 -22.31 10.15 -0.02
C ALA A 263 -21.66 9.54 -1.28
N GLY A 264 -21.78 8.21 -1.47
CA GLY A 264 -21.27 7.52 -2.66
C GLY A 264 -21.96 7.96 -3.96
N LEU A 265 -23.28 8.18 -3.93
CA LEU A 265 -24.01 8.70 -5.09
C LEU A 265 -23.64 10.14 -5.44
N TRP A 266 -23.46 11.01 -4.43
CA TRP A 266 -22.96 12.37 -4.67
C TRP A 266 -21.54 12.36 -5.23
N THR A 267 -20.66 11.52 -4.70
CA THR A 267 -19.30 11.32 -5.22
C THR A 267 -19.32 10.85 -6.68
N SER A 268 -20.20 9.90 -7.01
CA SER A 268 -20.46 9.45 -8.38
C SER A 268 -20.86 10.60 -9.30
N LEU A 269 -21.87 11.38 -8.91
CA LEU A 269 -22.36 12.51 -9.71
C LEU A 269 -21.28 13.56 -9.95
N MET A 270 -20.53 13.93 -8.93
CA MET A 270 -19.41 14.88 -9.03
C MET A 270 -18.29 14.33 -9.91
N THR A 271 -18.03 13.02 -9.84
CA THR A 271 -17.02 12.35 -10.65
C THR A 271 -17.33 12.40 -12.13
N ILE A 272 -18.59 12.14 -12.47
CA ILE A 272 -19.09 12.30 -13.84
C ILE A 272 -18.95 13.76 -14.27
N ALA A 273 -19.41 14.70 -13.44
CA ALA A 273 -19.36 16.13 -13.76
C ALA A 273 -17.94 16.62 -14.07
N TYR A 274 -16.95 16.34 -13.21
CA TYR A 274 -15.58 16.82 -13.45
C TYR A 274 -14.95 16.17 -14.69
N THR A 275 -15.29 14.90 -14.95
CA THR A 275 -14.77 14.17 -16.12
C THR A 275 -15.30 14.77 -17.41
N LEU A 276 -16.58 15.15 -17.43
CA LEU A 276 -17.21 15.81 -18.57
C LEU A 276 -16.70 17.23 -18.80
N LEU A 277 -16.29 17.93 -17.74
CA LEU A 277 -15.70 19.27 -17.76
C LEU A 277 -14.19 19.28 -18.04
N GLU A 278 -13.59 18.13 -18.37
CA GLU A 278 -12.16 17.98 -18.68
C GLU A 278 -11.22 18.36 -17.52
N TRP A 279 -11.67 18.23 -16.27
CA TRP A 279 -10.82 18.54 -15.10
C TRP A 279 -9.70 17.50 -14.88
N CYS A 280 -9.76 16.35 -15.54
CA CYS A 280 -8.65 15.39 -15.55
C CYS A 280 -7.37 16.01 -16.14
N CYS A 281 -7.48 16.97 -17.06
CA CYS A 281 -6.34 17.68 -17.64
C CYS A 281 -5.46 18.41 -16.60
N PHE A 282 -5.99 18.73 -15.42
CA PHE A 282 -5.17 19.34 -14.36
C PHE A 282 -4.08 18.41 -13.82
N ILE A 283 -4.20 17.09 -14.01
CA ILE A 283 -3.16 16.15 -13.61
C ILE A 283 -1.84 16.36 -14.38
N ASN A 284 -1.86 16.98 -15.57
CA ASN A 284 -0.64 17.38 -16.29
C ASN A 284 0.24 18.36 -15.51
N LYS A 285 -0.26 18.94 -14.41
CA LYS A 285 0.51 19.83 -13.53
C LYS A 285 1.23 19.10 -12.41
N VAL A 286 0.92 17.81 -12.20
CA VAL A 286 1.63 16.94 -11.27
C VAL A 286 3.00 16.63 -11.84
N THR A 287 4.01 16.69 -10.96
CA THR A 287 5.40 16.33 -11.29
C THR A 287 5.99 15.42 -10.22
N ARG A 288 7.26 15.02 -10.39
CA ARG A 288 7.94 14.10 -9.47
C ARG A 288 7.89 14.61 -8.02
N PHE A 289 8.00 15.92 -7.79
CA PHE A 289 7.86 16.52 -6.46
C PHE A 289 6.58 16.10 -5.74
N THR A 290 5.43 16.24 -6.41
CA THR A 290 4.13 15.87 -5.84
C THR A 290 3.94 14.36 -5.75
N GLU A 291 4.43 13.60 -6.74
CA GLU A 291 4.36 12.13 -6.76
C GLU A 291 5.14 11.52 -5.59
N GLU A 292 6.34 12.01 -5.33
CA GLU A 292 7.21 11.51 -4.27
C GLU A 292 6.69 11.83 -2.88
N ILE A 293 6.15 13.05 -2.67
CA ILE A 293 5.48 13.42 -1.42
C ILE A 293 4.32 12.47 -1.16
N PHE A 294 3.50 12.20 -2.18
CA PHE A 294 2.35 11.32 -2.06
C PHE A 294 2.75 9.87 -1.76
N SER A 295 3.73 9.33 -2.52
CA SER A 295 4.27 7.98 -2.30
C SER A 295 4.92 7.84 -0.92
N ALA A 296 5.67 8.85 -0.47
CA ALA A 296 6.30 8.85 0.85
C ALA A 296 5.27 8.92 1.97
N MET A 297 4.25 9.76 1.81
CA MET A 297 3.15 9.88 2.76
C MET A 297 2.40 8.55 2.90
N ILE A 298 2.01 7.89 1.81
CA ILE A 298 1.34 6.58 1.86
C ILE A 298 2.21 5.57 2.60
N SER A 299 3.49 5.47 2.23
CA SER A 299 4.44 4.53 2.85
C SER A 299 4.55 4.77 4.36
N LEU A 300 4.67 6.03 4.79
CA LEU A 300 4.73 6.40 6.20
C LEU A 300 3.41 6.10 6.94
N ILE A 301 2.26 6.37 6.33
CA ILE A 301 0.95 6.03 6.92
C ILE A 301 0.81 4.52 7.12
N GLU A 302 1.28 3.71 6.18
CA GLU A 302 1.26 2.25 6.29
C GLU A 302 2.17 1.73 7.42
N ILE A 303 3.41 2.23 7.51
CA ILE A 303 4.33 1.89 8.61
C ILE A 303 3.72 2.32 9.95
N VAL A 304 3.29 3.57 10.00
CA VAL A 304 2.23 4.16 10.85
C VAL A 304 1.27 3.17 11.50
N ALA A 305 0.31 2.76 10.69
CA ALA A 305 -0.78 1.90 11.10
C ALA A 305 -0.29 0.50 11.49
N GLY A 306 0.71 -0.05 10.78
CA GLY A 306 1.35 -1.32 11.14
C GLY A 306 1.91 -1.31 12.56
N SER A 307 2.78 -0.35 12.88
CA SER A 307 3.39 -0.20 14.21
C SER A 307 2.35 0.07 15.30
N THR A 308 1.34 0.90 15.01
CA THR A 308 0.27 1.20 15.98
C THR A 308 -0.53 -0.06 16.34
N ASN A 309 -0.80 -0.94 15.38
CA ASN A 309 -1.50 -2.20 15.63
C ASN A 309 -0.66 -3.19 16.45
N VAL A 310 0.67 -3.23 16.25
CA VAL A 310 1.57 -4.02 17.11
C VAL A 310 1.52 -3.54 18.56
N VAL A 311 1.56 -2.22 18.77
CA VAL A 311 1.44 -1.62 20.11
C VAL A 311 0.07 -1.93 20.73
N ARG A 312 -1.02 -1.89 19.95
CA ARG A 312 -2.36 -2.24 20.44
C ARG A 312 -2.45 -3.69 20.91
N ILE A 313 -1.81 -4.63 20.22
CA ILE A 313 -1.74 -6.03 20.66
C ILE A 313 -1.06 -6.12 22.04
N PHE A 314 0.05 -5.41 22.22
CA PHE A 314 0.80 -5.44 23.48
C PHE A 314 0.02 -4.80 24.64
N LEU A 315 -0.68 -3.69 24.37
CA LEU A 315 -1.49 -2.96 25.36
C LEU A 315 -2.86 -3.58 25.63
N ASN A 316 -3.29 -4.61 24.88
CA ASN A 316 -4.59 -5.22 25.06
C ASN A 316 -4.67 -5.94 26.42
N THR A 317 -5.45 -5.41 27.35
CA THR A 317 -5.57 -5.98 28.72
C THR A 317 -6.29 -7.32 28.75
N LYS A 318 -7.05 -7.66 27.70
CA LYS A 318 -7.85 -8.90 27.64
C LYS A 318 -7.04 -10.15 27.26
N MET A 319 -5.85 -9.98 26.70
CA MET A 319 -5.01 -11.10 26.24
C MET A 319 -4.02 -11.53 27.31
N SER A 320 -3.79 -12.84 27.43
CA SER A 320 -2.68 -13.39 28.21
C SER A 320 -1.31 -12.86 27.71
N ILE A 321 -0.34 -12.74 28.62
CA ILE A 321 1.02 -12.30 28.31
C ILE A 321 1.67 -13.23 27.26
N ALA A 322 1.42 -14.54 27.35
CA ALA A 322 1.90 -15.51 26.38
C ALA A 322 1.33 -15.24 24.97
N ALA A 323 0.03 -14.94 24.87
CA ALA A 323 -0.62 -14.64 23.60
C ALA A 323 -0.13 -13.32 22.99
N LYS A 324 0.17 -12.31 23.83
CA LYS A 324 0.79 -11.04 23.39
C LYS A 324 2.16 -11.27 22.79
N LEU A 325 3.04 -11.95 23.53
CA LEU A 325 4.40 -12.23 23.07
C LEU A 325 4.38 -13.07 21.79
N TYR A 326 3.55 -14.11 21.77
CA TYR A 326 3.36 -14.95 20.59
C TYR A 326 2.92 -14.15 19.36
N SER A 327 1.93 -13.26 19.53
CA SER A 327 1.44 -12.40 18.44
C SER A 327 2.54 -11.47 17.90
N VAL A 328 3.35 -10.87 18.78
CA VAL A 328 4.48 -10.02 18.38
C VAL A 328 5.57 -10.84 17.67
N ILE A 329 5.87 -12.06 18.14
CA ILE A 329 6.80 -12.97 17.46
C ILE A 329 6.31 -13.31 16.06
N ILE A 330 5.02 -13.62 15.89
CA ILE A 330 4.43 -13.91 14.59
C ILE A 330 4.52 -12.70 13.65
N VAL A 331 4.25 -11.48 14.14
CA VAL A 331 4.43 -10.24 13.36
C VAL A 331 5.88 -10.11 12.89
N ALA A 332 6.84 -10.24 13.81
CA ALA A 332 8.26 -10.08 13.51
C ALA A 332 8.76 -11.16 12.53
N LEU A 333 8.37 -12.41 12.75
CA LEU A 333 8.71 -13.53 11.89
C LEU A 333 8.13 -13.36 10.49
N THR A 334 6.89 -12.89 10.39
CA THR A 334 6.25 -12.59 9.10
C THR A 334 7.03 -11.52 8.34
N TYR A 335 7.41 -10.43 9.00
CA TYR A 335 8.21 -9.38 8.39
C TYR A 335 9.58 -9.90 7.91
N VAL A 336 10.32 -10.59 8.78
CA VAL A 336 11.65 -11.13 8.46
C VAL A 336 11.57 -12.12 7.31
N MET A 337 10.62 -13.05 7.33
CA MET A 337 10.45 -14.06 6.30
C MET A 337 10.08 -13.43 4.94
N ALA A 338 9.19 -12.43 4.94
CA ALA A 338 8.84 -11.69 3.72
C ALA A 338 10.05 -10.92 3.14
N VAL A 339 10.87 -10.28 3.99
CA VAL A 339 12.13 -9.63 3.56
C VAL A 339 13.10 -10.65 2.99
N LYS A 340 13.29 -11.79 3.66
CA LYS A 340 14.22 -12.83 3.17
C LYS A 340 13.79 -13.43 1.85
N PHE A 341 12.51 -13.72 1.65
CA PHE A 341 12.05 -14.15 0.33
C PHE A 341 12.28 -13.07 -0.73
N ARG A 342 12.08 -11.79 -0.42
CA ARG A 342 12.38 -10.70 -1.35
C ARG A 342 13.88 -10.64 -1.69
N GLU A 343 14.76 -10.78 -0.69
CA GLU A 343 16.22 -10.81 -0.85
C GLU A 343 16.72 -12.03 -1.62
N LEU A 344 15.95 -13.12 -1.67
CA LEU A 344 16.31 -14.27 -2.52
C LEU A 344 16.51 -13.84 -3.97
N ARG A 345 15.83 -12.79 -4.46
CA ARG A 345 15.95 -12.26 -5.83
C ARG A 345 17.38 -11.94 -6.26
N SER A 346 18.27 -11.60 -5.32
CA SER A 346 19.69 -11.31 -5.56
C SER A 346 20.62 -12.37 -5.00
N SER A 347 20.08 -13.50 -4.52
CA SER A 347 20.89 -14.59 -3.97
C SER A 347 21.56 -15.39 -5.09
N ASP A 348 22.82 -15.76 -4.86
CA ASP A 348 23.62 -16.60 -5.76
C ASP A 348 23.39 -18.11 -5.52
N TRP A 349 22.67 -18.47 -4.45
CA TRP A 349 22.50 -19.85 -4.01
C TRP A 349 21.42 -20.62 -4.81
N LEU A 350 20.62 -19.93 -5.61
CA LEU A 350 19.47 -20.48 -6.35
C LEU A 350 19.59 -20.19 -7.84
N THR A 351 19.05 -21.08 -8.66
CA THR A 351 18.92 -20.81 -10.10
C THR A 351 18.02 -19.61 -10.35
N ALA A 352 18.26 -18.87 -11.44
CA ALA A 352 17.53 -17.65 -11.77
C ALA A 352 16.00 -17.85 -11.82
N ALA A 353 15.55 -19.02 -12.29
CA ALA A 353 14.14 -19.39 -12.32
C ALA A 353 13.55 -19.51 -10.90
N TRP A 354 14.14 -20.34 -10.03
CA TRP A 354 13.67 -20.52 -8.65
C TRP A 354 13.76 -19.24 -7.83
N ARG A 355 14.83 -18.47 -8.03
CA ARG A 355 15.01 -17.15 -7.45
C ARG A 355 13.87 -16.19 -7.78
N LYS A 356 13.47 -16.13 -9.06
CA LYS A 356 12.34 -15.31 -9.50
C LYS A 356 11.03 -15.78 -8.90
N GLN A 357 10.77 -17.09 -8.89
CA GLN A 357 9.53 -17.65 -8.36
C GLN A 357 9.40 -17.46 -6.84
N LEU A 358 10.43 -17.80 -6.06
CA LEU A 358 10.41 -17.65 -4.60
C LEU A 358 10.34 -16.19 -4.16
N ALA A 359 11.02 -15.28 -4.86
CA ALA A 359 10.93 -13.86 -4.56
C ALA A 359 9.56 -13.27 -4.87
N ASN A 360 8.90 -13.74 -5.93
CA ASN A 360 7.56 -13.28 -6.30
C ASN A 360 6.50 -13.87 -5.34
N TYR A 361 6.53 -15.17 -5.05
CA TYR A 361 5.56 -15.81 -4.15
C TYR A 361 5.90 -15.67 -2.66
N GLY A 362 6.98 -14.97 -2.32
CA GLY A 362 7.51 -14.90 -0.95
C GLY A 362 6.49 -14.51 0.11
N VAL A 363 5.70 -13.47 -0.14
CA VAL A 363 4.68 -12.99 0.80
C VAL A 363 3.57 -14.04 0.98
N SER A 364 3.11 -14.65 -0.10
CA SER A 364 2.08 -15.70 -0.09
C SER A 364 2.54 -16.94 0.65
N ILE A 365 3.76 -17.40 0.36
CA ILE A 365 4.39 -18.55 1.00
C ILE A 365 4.51 -18.27 2.50
N THR A 366 4.92 -17.05 2.88
CA THR A 366 5.02 -16.63 4.29
C THR A 366 3.67 -16.71 5.00
N ILE A 367 2.57 -16.24 4.38
CA ILE A 367 1.21 -16.36 4.95
C ILE A 367 0.87 -17.83 5.21
N ILE A 368 1.02 -18.67 4.19
CA ILE A 368 0.62 -20.08 4.25
C ILE A 368 1.47 -20.80 5.29
N SER A 369 2.79 -20.65 5.26
CA SER A 369 3.70 -21.33 6.18
C SER A 369 3.47 -20.91 7.63
N LEU A 370 3.30 -19.61 7.89
CA LEU A 370 3.07 -19.12 9.25
C LEU A 370 1.66 -19.42 9.76
N THR A 371 0.68 -19.53 8.87
CA THR A 371 -0.67 -20.00 9.24
C THR A 371 -0.61 -21.46 9.66
N ILE A 372 0.11 -22.31 8.93
CA ILE A 372 0.33 -23.72 9.31
C ILE A 372 1.10 -23.82 10.63
N ILE A 373 2.18 -23.07 10.80
CA ILE A 373 2.92 -23.06 12.06
C ILE A 373 2.02 -22.59 13.20
N SER A 374 1.18 -21.58 12.97
CA SER A 374 0.29 -21.07 14.00
C SER A 374 -0.80 -22.06 14.39
N SER A 375 -1.40 -22.78 13.44
CA SER A 375 -2.39 -23.81 13.76
C SER A 375 -1.79 -25.01 14.51
N LEU A 376 -0.50 -25.30 14.32
CA LEU A 376 0.20 -26.35 15.06
C LEU A 376 0.66 -25.91 16.46
N VAL A 377 1.15 -24.69 16.61
CA VAL A 377 1.72 -24.18 17.87
C VAL A 377 0.62 -23.81 18.87
N THR A 378 -0.47 -23.21 18.41
CA THR A 378 -1.55 -22.71 19.29
C THR A 378 -2.13 -23.79 20.20
N PRO A 379 -2.48 -25.01 19.72
CA PRO A 379 -2.98 -26.08 20.58
C PRO A 379 -1.90 -26.68 21.49
N VAL A 380 -0.65 -26.77 21.02
CA VAL A 380 0.47 -27.39 21.76
C VAL A 380 0.83 -26.57 23.00
N PHE A 381 0.82 -25.25 22.89
CA PHE A 381 1.15 -24.33 23.98
C PHE A 381 -0.09 -23.79 24.73
N GLY A 382 -1.29 -24.24 24.37
CA GLY A 382 -2.54 -23.82 25.02
C GLY A 382 -2.83 -22.32 24.91
N ILE A 383 -2.41 -21.66 23.83
CA ILE A 383 -2.55 -20.21 23.67
C ILE A 383 -3.90 -19.89 23.02
N THR A 384 -4.96 -19.69 23.79
CA THR A 384 -6.32 -19.52 23.23
C THR A 384 -6.67 -18.11 22.76
N ASP A 385 -5.93 -17.09 23.20
CA ASP A 385 -6.38 -15.69 23.05
C ASP A 385 -5.93 -15.01 21.75
N VAL A 386 -5.37 -15.76 20.79
CA VAL A 386 -4.91 -15.18 19.52
C VAL A 386 -6.13 -14.81 18.68
N THR A 387 -6.13 -13.58 18.16
CA THR A 387 -7.20 -13.09 17.29
C THR A 387 -7.01 -13.59 15.86
N TYR A 388 -7.99 -14.34 15.38
CA TYR A 388 -8.07 -14.82 13.99
C TYR A 388 -8.98 -13.93 13.14
N LEU A 389 -8.93 -14.06 11.82
CA LEU A 389 -9.80 -13.30 10.92
C LEU A 389 -11.27 -13.67 11.12
N ASN A 390 -12.11 -12.64 11.28
CA ASN A 390 -13.56 -12.78 11.34
C ASN A 390 -14.15 -12.79 9.91
N VAL A 391 -14.28 -13.99 9.32
CA VAL A 391 -14.91 -14.17 8.00
C VAL A 391 -16.15 -15.06 8.17
N PRO A 392 -17.35 -14.66 7.72
CA PRO A 392 -18.53 -15.52 7.77
C PRO A 392 -18.37 -16.76 6.87
N ASP A 393 -18.93 -17.92 7.28
CA ASP A 393 -18.87 -19.19 6.50
C ASP A 393 -19.64 -19.13 5.19
N THR A 394 -20.60 -18.21 5.10
CA THR A 394 -21.43 -17.99 3.94
C THR A 394 -21.20 -16.58 3.41
N ILE A 395 -21.26 -16.43 2.07
CA ILE A 395 -21.16 -15.13 1.40
C ILE A 395 -22.40 -14.30 1.77
N ALA A 396 -22.29 -13.59 2.87
CA ALA A 396 -23.33 -12.75 3.43
C ALA A 396 -22.71 -11.49 4.03
N PRO A 397 -23.47 -10.38 4.07
CA PRO A 397 -23.01 -9.17 4.73
C PRO A 397 -22.65 -9.43 6.19
N THR A 398 -21.60 -8.76 6.68
CA THR A 398 -21.08 -8.92 8.04
C THR A 398 -22.05 -8.35 9.08
N TRP A 399 -22.76 -7.27 8.75
CA TRP A 399 -23.68 -6.64 9.69
C TRP A 399 -24.98 -7.43 9.87
N THR A 400 -25.29 -7.70 11.14
CA THR A 400 -26.60 -8.17 11.60
C THR A 400 -27.33 -7.04 12.29
N ASP A 401 -28.58 -6.84 11.93
CA ASP A 401 -29.44 -5.87 12.58
C ASP A 401 -29.67 -6.27 14.05
N PRO A 402 -29.30 -5.42 15.04
CA PRO A 402 -29.44 -5.76 16.45
C PRO A 402 -30.91 -5.89 16.89
N THR A 403 -31.86 -5.30 16.17
CA THR A 403 -33.29 -5.34 16.53
C THR A 403 -34.00 -6.58 16.01
N THR A 404 -33.66 -7.04 14.80
CA THR A 404 -34.32 -8.17 14.13
C THR A 404 -33.47 -9.45 14.15
N ASN A 405 -32.20 -9.37 14.55
CA ASN A 405 -31.19 -10.44 14.42
C ASN A 405 -31.07 -11.02 12.99
N ALA A 406 -31.65 -10.32 12.00
CA ALA A 406 -31.59 -10.71 10.61
C ALA A 406 -30.30 -10.17 9.99
N ARG A 407 -29.67 -10.97 9.13
CA ARG A 407 -28.55 -10.48 8.31
C ARG A 407 -29.06 -9.43 7.33
N ARG A 408 -28.26 -8.40 7.12
CA ARG A 408 -28.57 -7.35 6.13
C ARG A 408 -28.72 -7.94 4.73
N ALA A 409 -29.62 -7.37 3.94
CA ALA A 409 -29.60 -7.59 2.49
C ALA A 409 -28.39 -6.87 1.84
N TRP A 410 -27.91 -7.41 0.72
CA TRP A 410 -26.82 -6.79 -0.05
C TRP A 410 -27.16 -5.36 -0.46
N PHE A 411 -28.36 -5.12 -0.97
CA PHE A 411 -28.82 -3.77 -1.30
C PHE A 411 -29.04 -2.92 -0.03
N VAL A 412 -28.41 -1.75 0.01
CA VAL A 412 -28.58 -0.78 1.10
C VAL A 412 -29.98 -0.18 1.05
N LYS A 413 -30.68 -0.14 2.19
CA LYS A 413 -31.92 0.62 2.30
C LYS A 413 -31.59 2.11 2.42
N ALA A 414 -31.83 2.87 1.35
CA ALA A 414 -31.55 4.32 1.31
C ALA A 414 -32.35 5.13 2.34
N GLY A 415 -33.51 4.62 2.76
CA GLY A 415 -34.40 5.23 3.76
C GLY A 415 -34.04 4.94 5.21
N GLY A 416 -32.98 4.15 5.48
CA GLY A 416 -32.57 3.75 6.82
C GLY A 416 -33.01 2.33 7.23
N TYR A 417 -32.46 1.85 8.34
CA TYR A 417 -32.70 0.53 8.93
C TYR A 417 -33.51 0.64 10.23
N GLU A 418 -32.92 1.22 11.27
CA GLU A 418 -33.50 1.46 12.59
C GLU A 418 -34.21 2.83 12.63
N LYS A 419 -33.59 3.85 12.04
CA LYS A 419 -34.11 5.22 11.99
C LYS A 419 -34.40 5.63 10.55
N THR A 420 -35.46 6.39 10.33
CA THR A 420 -35.72 7.01 9.02
C THR A 420 -34.62 8.01 8.70
N PHE A 421 -33.94 7.83 7.56
CA PHE A 421 -32.86 8.71 7.16
C PHE A 421 -33.40 10.12 6.85
N PRO A 422 -32.97 11.16 7.57
CA PRO A 422 -33.58 12.47 7.43
C PRO A 422 -33.18 13.16 6.12
N VAL A 423 -34.12 13.87 5.50
CA VAL A 423 -33.91 14.49 4.17
C VAL A 423 -32.78 15.52 4.18
N TRP A 424 -32.62 16.28 5.27
CA TRP A 424 -31.51 17.24 5.40
C TRP A 424 -30.15 16.54 5.37
N ALA A 425 -30.06 15.31 5.90
CA ALA A 425 -28.81 14.55 5.90
C ALA A 425 -28.41 14.12 4.49
N ILE A 426 -29.37 13.89 3.59
CA ILE A 426 -29.09 13.57 2.18
C ILE A 426 -28.28 14.69 1.53
N PHE A 427 -28.69 15.95 1.73
CA PHE A 427 -27.98 17.11 1.22
C PHE A 427 -26.69 17.39 2.00
N PHE A 428 -26.68 17.12 3.30
CA PHE A 428 -25.46 17.25 4.11
C PHE A 428 -24.34 16.30 3.65
N MET A 429 -24.69 15.11 3.13
CA MET A 429 -23.72 14.15 2.58
C MET A 429 -22.96 14.67 1.36
N ILE A 430 -23.36 15.80 0.75
CA ILE A 430 -22.58 16.49 -0.29
C ILE A 430 -21.20 16.90 0.25
N VAL A 431 -21.10 17.33 1.52
CA VAL A 431 -19.84 17.82 2.09
C VAL A 431 -18.79 16.69 2.20
N PRO A 432 -19.08 15.53 2.83
CA PRO A 432 -18.20 14.37 2.76
C PRO A 432 -17.94 13.90 1.31
N ALA A 433 -18.94 13.96 0.44
CA ALA A 433 -18.79 13.53 -0.95
C ALA A 433 -17.79 14.36 -1.76
N ILE A 434 -17.63 15.66 -1.47
CA ILE A 434 -16.55 16.47 -2.08
C ILE A 434 -15.18 15.89 -1.70
N GLY A 435 -14.99 15.53 -0.42
CA GLY A 435 -13.77 14.89 0.06
C GLY A 435 -13.52 13.54 -0.61
N GLY A 436 -14.55 12.69 -0.70
CA GLY A 436 -14.49 11.40 -1.40
C GLY A 436 -14.20 11.54 -2.89
N CYS A 437 -14.81 12.52 -3.55
CA CYS A 437 -14.57 12.82 -4.97
C CYS A 437 -13.15 13.31 -5.22
N LEU A 438 -12.64 14.21 -4.38
CA LEU A 438 -11.28 14.71 -4.50
C LEU A 438 -10.25 13.62 -4.22
N LEU A 439 -10.51 12.77 -3.23
CA LEU A 439 -9.66 11.63 -2.94
C LEU A 439 -9.62 10.67 -4.12
N GLY A 440 -10.79 10.31 -4.65
CA GLY A 440 -10.89 9.43 -5.81
C GLY A 440 -10.22 10.00 -7.05
N TYR A 441 -10.33 11.32 -7.28
CA TYR A 441 -9.63 12.02 -8.35
C TYR A 441 -8.11 11.87 -8.22
N LEU A 442 -7.57 12.08 -7.02
CA LEU A 442 -6.13 11.97 -6.76
C LEU A 442 -5.66 10.52 -6.91
N ASP A 443 -6.29 9.56 -6.23
CA ASP A 443 -5.88 8.15 -6.26
C ASP A 443 -5.92 7.59 -7.71
N GLN A 444 -6.98 7.89 -8.47
CA GLN A 444 -7.13 7.41 -9.84
C GLN A 444 -6.10 8.03 -10.78
N ASN A 445 -6.05 9.36 -10.86
CA ASN A 445 -5.24 10.04 -11.87
C ASN A 445 -3.75 9.98 -11.54
N LEU A 446 -3.37 10.10 -10.27
CA LEU A 446 -1.96 10.05 -9.87
C LEU A 446 -1.37 8.65 -10.08
N THR A 447 -2.14 7.60 -9.77
CA THR A 447 -1.71 6.23 -10.04
C THR A 447 -1.60 5.97 -11.53
N GLU A 448 -2.52 6.47 -12.35
CA GLU A 448 -2.41 6.35 -13.81
C GLU A 448 -1.20 7.09 -14.37
N VAL A 449 -0.91 8.31 -13.93
CA VAL A 449 0.29 9.06 -14.37
C VAL A 449 1.55 8.28 -14.02
N LEU A 450 1.62 7.74 -12.80
CA LEU A 450 2.77 6.97 -12.34
C LEU A 450 2.93 5.65 -13.10
N VAL A 451 1.81 4.99 -13.42
CA VAL A 451 1.79 3.79 -14.25
C VAL A 451 2.20 4.10 -15.68
N ASN A 452 1.77 5.23 -16.25
CA ASN A 452 2.00 5.64 -17.64
C ASN A 452 3.28 6.46 -17.84
N ARG A 453 4.21 6.40 -16.89
CA ARG A 453 5.47 7.13 -16.99
C ARG A 453 6.24 6.67 -18.24
N LYS A 454 6.91 7.62 -18.92
CA LYS A 454 7.58 7.41 -20.22
C LYS A 454 8.76 6.42 -20.13
N ASP A 455 9.37 6.27 -18.96
CA ASP A 455 10.42 5.28 -18.64
C ASP A 455 10.01 3.83 -18.93
N ARG A 456 8.71 3.54 -18.90
CA ARG A 456 8.15 2.19 -19.11
C ARG A 456 7.95 1.82 -20.58
N MET A 457 8.22 2.74 -21.52
CA MET A 457 8.17 2.49 -22.96
C MET A 457 6.85 1.86 -23.45
N PHE A 458 5.70 2.37 -22.98
CA PHE A 458 4.39 1.93 -23.48
C PHE A 458 4.20 2.27 -24.97
N LYS A 459 3.58 1.34 -25.70
CA LYS A 459 3.21 1.45 -27.12
C LYS A 459 1.83 2.08 -27.28
N LYS A 460 0.86 1.76 -26.41
CA LYS A 460 -0.50 2.32 -26.47
C LYS A 460 -0.60 3.57 -25.60
N LEU A 461 -1.37 4.54 -26.08
CA LEU A 461 -1.59 5.80 -25.37
C LEU A 461 -2.64 5.65 -24.25
N PRO A 462 -2.47 6.37 -23.12
CA PRO A 462 -3.41 6.31 -22.00
C PRO A 462 -4.71 7.06 -22.26
N ALA A 463 -5.77 6.70 -21.52
CA ALA A 463 -7.12 7.24 -21.63
C ALA A 463 -7.71 7.59 -20.26
N TYR A 464 -7.28 8.70 -19.68
CA TYR A 464 -7.58 9.11 -18.31
C TYR A 464 -9.05 9.46 -18.08
N HIS A 465 -9.70 10.16 -19.01
CA HIS A 465 -11.10 10.55 -18.86
C HIS A 465 -12.01 9.32 -18.89
N LEU A 466 -11.67 8.34 -19.73
CA LEU A 466 -12.41 7.09 -19.81
C LEU A 466 -12.36 6.33 -18.49
N SER A 467 -11.18 6.21 -17.86
CA SER A 467 -11.06 5.55 -16.56
C SER A 467 -11.88 6.25 -15.47
N ASN A 468 -11.81 7.59 -15.37
CA ASN A 468 -12.61 8.33 -14.38
C ASN A 468 -14.12 8.19 -14.65
N MET A 469 -14.53 8.17 -15.92
CA MET A 469 -15.92 7.95 -16.29
C MET A 469 -16.43 6.57 -15.84
N VAL A 470 -15.61 5.54 -15.96
CA VAL A 470 -15.94 4.18 -15.47
C VAL A 470 -16.07 4.15 -13.95
N VAL A 471 -15.15 4.83 -13.24
CA VAL A 471 -15.22 4.94 -11.78
C VAL A 471 -16.50 5.65 -11.34
N GLY A 472 -16.82 6.78 -11.96
CA GLY A 472 -18.02 7.57 -11.67
C GLY A 472 -19.32 6.86 -12.03
N CYS A 473 -19.45 6.32 -13.24
CA CYS A 473 -20.71 5.75 -13.71
C CYS A 473 -20.99 4.33 -13.18
N LEU A 474 -19.95 3.53 -12.90
CA LEU A 474 -20.12 2.11 -12.55
C LEU A 474 -19.64 1.80 -11.14
N LEU A 475 -18.38 2.11 -10.80
CA LEU A 475 -17.80 1.65 -9.53
C LEU A 475 -18.49 2.30 -8.32
N TYR A 476 -18.58 3.64 -8.27
CA TYR A 476 -19.17 4.32 -7.12
C TYR A 476 -20.65 3.97 -6.90
N PRO A 477 -21.52 3.95 -7.93
CA PRO A 477 -22.92 3.55 -7.76
C PRO A 477 -23.05 2.11 -7.28
N ILE A 478 -22.28 1.16 -7.83
CA ILE A 478 -22.35 -0.25 -7.43
C ILE A 478 -21.86 -0.43 -5.99
N CYS A 479 -20.74 0.21 -5.63
CA CYS A 479 -20.25 0.18 -4.24
C CYS A 479 -21.24 0.84 -3.27
N ALA A 480 -21.88 1.96 -3.65
CA ALA A 480 -22.90 2.62 -2.84
C ALA A 480 -24.13 1.72 -2.66
N LEU A 481 -24.68 1.18 -3.75
CA LEU A 481 -25.88 0.32 -3.75
C LEU A 481 -25.69 -0.94 -2.89
N LEU A 482 -24.53 -1.58 -2.98
CA LEU A 482 -24.22 -2.79 -2.24
C LEU A 482 -23.62 -2.49 -0.84
N GLY A 483 -23.35 -1.22 -0.53
CA GLY A 483 -22.71 -0.80 0.71
C GLY A 483 -21.26 -1.28 0.85
N LEU A 484 -20.60 -1.58 -0.27
CA LEU A 484 -19.21 -2.02 -0.36
C LEU A 484 -18.26 -0.82 -0.22
N PRO A 485 -17.06 -0.96 0.39
CA PRO A 485 -16.07 0.11 0.38
C PRO A 485 -15.72 0.48 -1.07
N ALA A 486 -15.45 1.75 -1.35
CA ALA A 486 -14.95 2.11 -2.68
C ALA A 486 -13.55 1.51 -2.85
N CYS A 487 -13.22 1.08 -4.06
CA CYS A 487 -11.90 0.61 -4.40
C CYS A 487 -11.31 1.55 -5.44
N HIS A 488 -10.05 1.91 -5.24
CA HIS A 488 -9.29 2.80 -6.10
C HIS A 488 -8.01 2.12 -6.57
N PRO A 489 -7.33 2.64 -7.60
CA PRO A 489 -6.06 2.10 -8.04
C PRO A 489 -5.03 2.14 -6.92
N ALA A 490 -4.58 0.97 -6.49
CA ALA A 490 -3.52 0.90 -5.52
C ALA A 490 -2.18 1.09 -6.22
N THR A 491 -1.50 2.19 -5.90
CA THR A 491 -0.28 2.64 -6.57
C THR A 491 0.82 1.58 -6.57
N VAL A 492 1.23 1.11 -5.38
CA VAL A 492 2.30 0.11 -5.22
C VAL A 492 1.97 -1.20 -5.96
N ARG A 493 0.71 -1.65 -5.90
CA ARG A 493 0.26 -2.89 -6.56
C ARG A 493 0.22 -2.74 -8.08
N SER A 494 -0.25 -1.59 -8.57
CA SER A 494 -0.28 -1.28 -10.00
C SER A 494 1.13 -1.21 -10.59
N LEU A 495 2.08 -0.61 -9.87
CA LEU A 495 3.48 -0.60 -10.31
C LEU A 495 4.09 -2.00 -10.31
N ALA A 496 3.86 -2.79 -9.25
CA ALA A 496 4.32 -4.17 -9.18
C ALA A 496 3.74 -5.03 -10.32
N HIS A 497 2.48 -4.80 -10.69
CA HIS A 497 1.81 -5.47 -11.80
C HIS A 497 2.47 -5.13 -13.14
N VAL A 498 2.73 -3.85 -13.41
CA VAL A 498 3.45 -3.44 -14.61
C VAL A 498 4.86 -4.03 -14.64
N MET A 499 5.60 -3.98 -13.53
CA MET A 499 6.95 -4.55 -13.44
C MET A 499 6.96 -6.07 -13.68
N ALA A 500 5.91 -6.78 -13.27
CA ALA A 500 5.76 -8.21 -13.54
C ALA A 500 5.50 -8.51 -15.02
N LEU A 501 4.98 -7.53 -15.76
CA LEU A 501 4.71 -7.58 -17.21
C LEU A 501 5.82 -6.96 -18.06
N THR A 502 6.87 -6.42 -17.42
CA THR A 502 8.00 -5.78 -18.12
C THR A 502 9.03 -6.82 -18.53
N SER A 503 9.41 -6.78 -19.81
CA SER A 503 10.56 -7.49 -20.34
C SER A 503 11.79 -6.60 -20.28
N THR A 504 12.90 -7.17 -19.82
CA THR A 504 14.15 -6.45 -19.61
C THR A 504 15.30 -7.17 -20.29
N GLU A 505 16.13 -6.44 -21.02
CA GLU A 505 17.36 -6.94 -21.63
C GLU A 505 18.59 -6.42 -20.90
N VAL A 506 19.63 -7.22 -20.87
CA VAL A 506 20.93 -6.81 -20.33
C VAL A 506 21.74 -6.18 -21.45
N VAL A 507 22.08 -4.90 -21.30
CA VAL A 507 22.89 -4.15 -22.26
C VAL A 507 24.22 -3.77 -21.60
N PRO A 508 25.37 -4.10 -22.21
CA PRO A 508 26.68 -3.70 -21.69
C PRO A 508 26.80 -2.17 -21.69
N LEU A 509 27.37 -1.60 -20.63
CA LEU A 509 27.60 -0.15 -20.57
C LEU A 509 28.60 0.28 -21.67
N PRO A 510 28.44 1.50 -22.23
CA PRO A 510 29.40 2.08 -23.19
C PRO A 510 30.83 2.14 -22.65
N ASP A 511 30.99 2.24 -21.32
CA ASP A 511 32.30 2.30 -20.64
C ASP A 511 32.95 0.93 -20.43
N GLY A 512 32.33 -0.16 -20.90
CA GLY A 512 32.84 -1.54 -20.78
C GLY A 512 32.89 -2.08 -19.34
N LYS A 513 32.47 -1.29 -18.35
CA LYS A 513 32.45 -1.64 -16.92
C LYS A 513 31.04 -1.99 -16.48
N GLY A 514 30.61 -3.20 -16.83
CA GLY A 514 29.39 -3.80 -16.32
C GLY A 514 28.21 -3.77 -17.28
N ASN A 515 27.09 -4.29 -16.79
CA ASN A 515 25.88 -4.58 -17.55
C ASN A 515 24.72 -3.81 -16.93
N THR A 516 24.08 -2.93 -17.71
CA THR A 516 22.80 -2.31 -17.31
C THR A 516 21.64 -3.15 -17.78
N VAL A 517 20.50 -3.02 -17.09
CA VAL A 517 19.26 -3.68 -17.50
C VAL A 517 18.36 -2.62 -18.14
N ARG A 518 18.15 -2.74 -19.45
CA ARG A 518 17.28 -1.85 -20.22
C ARG A 518 15.89 -2.48 -20.39
N ILE A 519 14.84 -1.71 -20.12
CA ILE A 519 13.47 -2.13 -20.39
C ILE A 519 13.24 -2.14 -21.90
N THR A 520 12.82 -3.27 -22.45
CA THR A 520 12.52 -3.40 -23.89
C THR A 520 11.06 -3.20 -24.24
N GLY A 521 10.17 -3.53 -23.31
CA GLY A 521 8.75 -3.30 -23.47
C GLY A 521 7.93 -3.93 -22.35
N VAL A 522 6.64 -3.59 -22.35
CA VAL A 522 5.65 -4.10 -21.41
C VAL A 522 4.57 -4.84 -22.18
N ALA A 523 4.14 -5.99 -21.66
CA ALA A 523 2.99 -6.71 -22.19
C ALA A 523 1.68 -5.98 -21.80
N GLU A 524 1.18 -5.13 -22.69
CA GLU A 524 -0.03 -4.33 -22.50
C GLU A 524 -1.30 -5.12 -22.80
N GLN A 525 -2.00 -5.57 -21.75
CA GLN A 525 -3.20 -6.40 -21.89
C GLN A 525 -4.22 -6.22 -20.75
N ARG A 526 -5.42 -6.80 -20.93
CA ARG A 526 -6.53 -6.78 -19.95
C ARG A 526 -6.74 -8.09 -19.17
N VAL A 527 -6.22 -9.19 -19.70
CA VAL A 527 -6.44 -10.56 -19.19
C VAL A 527 -5.92 -10.74 -17.76
N THR A 528 -4.70 -10.30 -17.43
CA THR A 528 -4.16 -10.46 -16.06
C THR A 528 -5.03 -9.76 -15.05
N HIS A 529 -5.43 -8.52 -15.33
CA HIS A 529 -6.26 -7.72 -14.45
C HIS A 529 -7.60 -8.41 -14.20
N LEU A 530 -8.25 -8.90 -15.26
CA LEU A 530 -9.48 -9.69 -15.14
C LEU A 530 -9.27 -10.95 -14.30
N LEU A 531 -8.23 -11.74 -14.60
CA LEU A 531 -7.96 -13.00 -13.90
C LEU A 531 -7.63 -12.79 -12.42
N ILE A 532 -6.86 -11.76 -12.08
CA ILE A 532 -6.54 -11.40 -10.69
C ILE A 532 -7.83 -11.16 -9.90
N HIS A 533 -8.77 -10.38 -10.43
CA HIS A 533 -10.01 -10.06 -9.71
C HIS A 533 -11.02 -11.19 -9.72
N ILE A 534 -11.05 -12.03 -10.75
CA ILE A 534 -11.80 -13.30 -10.72
C ILE A 534 -11.25 -14.20 -9.62
N LEU A 535 -9.92 -14.34 -9.49
CA LEU A 535 -9.31 -15.15 -8.43
C LEU A 535 -9.61 -14.59 -7.04
N ILE A 536 -9.60 -13.26 -6.85
CA ILE A 536 -10.02 -12.62 -5.59
C ILE A 536 -11.49 -12.89 -5.30
N PHE A 537 -12.35 -12.83 -6.32
CA PHE A 537 -13.77 -13.14 -6.18
C PHE A 537 -13.99 -14.62 -5.83
N VAL A 538 -13.23 -15.54 -6.42
CA VAL A 538 -13.23 -16.97 -6.06
C VAL A 538 -12.68 -17.20 -4.65
N ALA A 539 -11.69 -16.41 -4.21
CA ALA A 539 -11.17 -16.46 -2.85
C ALA A 539 -12.22 -16.11 -1.78
N LEU A 540 -13.30 -15.40 -2.15
CA LEU A 540 -14.45 -15.18 -1.26
C LEU A 540 -15.13 -16.50 -0.88
N ALA A 541 -15.18 -17.47 -1.80
CA ALA A 541 -15.71 -18.81 -1.53
C ALA A 541 -14.79 -19.64 -0.62
N ALA A 542 -13.52 -19.24 -0.48
CA ALA A 542 -12.56 -19.86 0.43
C ALA A 542 -12.67 -19.32 1.89
N GLY A 543 -13.79 -18.68 2.25
CA GLY A 543 -14.05 -18.16 3.60
C GLY A 543 -13.67 -19.11 4.75
N PRO A 544 -14.02 -20.41 4.71
CA PRO A 544 -13.65 -21.36 5.76
C PRO A 544 -12.13 -21.52 5.96
N VAL A 545 -11.34 -21.39 4.88
CA VAL A 545 -9.87 -21.48 4.94
C VAL A 545 -9.28 -20.18 5.50
N LEU A 546 -9.86 -19.03 5.15
CA LEU A 546 -9.38 -17.72 5.58
C LEU A 546 -9.51 -17.50 7.10
N LYS A 547 -10.48 -18.15 7.76
CA LYS A 547 -10.63 -18.12 9.23
C LYS A 547 -9.42 -18.62 9.99
N PHE A 548 -8.62 -19.51 9.40
CA PHE A 548 -7.44 -20.05 10.07
C PHE A 548 -6.27 -19.06 10.10
N VAL A 549 -6.32 -17.97 9.33
CA VAL A 549 -5.24 -16.99 9.27
C VAL A 549 -5.28 -16.10 10.52
N PRO A 550 -4.23 -16.10 11.36
CA PRO A 550 -4.11 -15.18 12.48
C PRO A 550 -3.96 -13.74 12.00
N GLN A 551 -4.66 -12.81 12.65
CA GLN A 551 -4.55 -11.37 12.38
C GLN A 551 -3.11 -10.82 12.55
N PRO A 552 -2.27 -11.30 13.50
CA PRO A 552 -0.87 -10.86 13.62
C PRO A 552 -0.02 -11.06 12.35
N ILE A 553 -0.26 -12.12 11.57
CA ILE A 553 0.46 -12.34 10.30
C ILE A 553 0.19 -11.18 9.35
N ILE A 554 -1.08 -10.77 9.23
CA ILE A 554 -1.48 -9.69 8.32
C ILE A 554 -0.86 -8.36 8.72
N ILE A 555 -0.75 -8.07 10.02
CA ILE A 555 -0.06 -6.88 10.53
C ILE A 555 1.42 -6.88 10.14
N GLY A 556 2.10 -8.04 10.21
CA GLY A 556 3.49 -8.19 9.77
C GLY A 556 3.67 -7.94 8.27
N ILE A 557 2.74 -8.38 7.44
CA ILE A 557 2.75 -8.10 5.99
C ILE A 557 2.50 -6.63 5.72
N PHE A 558 1.56 -6.02 6.44
CA PHE A 558 1.28 -4.60 6.32
C PHE A 558 2.52 -3.74 6.61
N LEU A 559 3.29 -4.11 7.65
CA LEU A 559 4.57 -3.49 7.96
C LEU A 559 5.62 -3.72 6.84
N PHE A 560 5.70 -4.95 6.31
CA PHE A 560 6.59 -5.26 5.19
C PHE A 560 6.27 -4.43 3.95
N LEU A 561 5.00 -4.26 3.60
CA LEU A 561 4.56 -3.50 2.43
C LEU A 561 4.93 -2.03 2.55
N GLY A 562 4.66 -1.40 3.70
CA GLY A 562 4.99 0.02 3.93
C GLY A 562 6.50 0.30 3.94
N ILE A 563 7.33 -0.61 4.46
CA ILE A 563 8.80 -0.46 4.39
C ILE A 563 9.29 -0.73 2.96
N SER A 564 8.68 -1.70 2.28
CA SER A 564 9.06 -2.09 0.93
C SER A 564 8.81 -1.00 -0.11
N SER A 565 7.82 -0.13 0.11
CA SER A 565 7.44 0.99 -0.76
C SER A 565 8.34 2.22 -0.62
N ILE A 566 9.18 2.29 0.43
CA ILE A 566 10.19 3.35 0.58
C ILE A 566 11.23 3.27 -0.56
N ARG A 567 11.59 2.05 -0.97
CA ARG A 567 12.61 1.82 -2.02
C ARG A 567 12.08 2.25 -3.39
N GLY A 568 12.83 3.08 -4.10
CA GLY A 568 12.46 3.61 -5.42
C GLY A 568 11.77 4.98 -5.39
N ASN A 569 11.64 5.59 -4.20
CA ASN A 569 11.21 6.96 -4.05
C ASN A 569 12.43 7.87 -3.83
N GLN A 570 12.71 8.74 -4.79
CA GLN A 570 13.90 9.61 -4.76
C GLN A 570 13.89 10.57 -3.57
N LEU A 571 12.73 10.90 -2.98
CA LEU A 571 12.67 11.67 -1.73
C LEU A 571 13.38 10.92 -0.60
N PHE A 572 13.12 9.61 -0.44
CA PHE A 572 13.79 8.83 0.59
C PHE A 572 15.26 8.60 0.27
N ASP A 573 15.61 8.34 -0.98
CA ASP A 573 17.01 8.20 -1.41
C ASP A 573 17.79 9.49 -1.10
N ARG A 574 17.23 10.66 -1.43
CA ARG A 574 17.80 11.97 -1.08
C ARG A 574 17.82 12.23 0.43
N ALA A 575 16.82 11.76 1.17
CA ALA A 575 16.82 11.87 2.63
C ALA A 575 17.93 11.01 3.25
N PHE A 576 18.20 9.81 2.72
CA PHE A 576 19.34 8.99 3.14
C PHE A 576 20.68 9.65 2.78
N VAL A 577 20.79 10.30 1.61
CA VAL A 577 21.97 11.10 1.24
C VAL A 577 22.16 12.28 2.19
N LEU A 578 21.08 12.94 2.64
CA LEU A 578 21.15 14.03 3.62
C LEU A 578 21.72 13.55 4.97
N LEU A 579 21.42 12.32 5.38
CA LEU A 579 21.98 11.70 6.59
C LEU A 579 23.43 11.22 6.39
N THR A 580 23.84 10.94 5.15
CA THR A 580 25.18 10.44 4.82
C THR A 580 26.17 11.61 4.66
N CYS A 581 26.96 11.89 5.69
CA CYS A 581 27.91 13.01 5.68
C CYS A 581 29.13 12.82 4.75
N GLU A 582 29.50 11.57 4.42
CA GLU A 582 30.68 11.25 3.60
C GLU A 582 30.36 11.30 2.09
N ARG A 583 31.00 12.22 1.36
CA ARG A 583 30.77 12.43 -0.08
C ARG A 583 31.28 11.27 -0.94
N GLU A 584 32.29 10.55 -0.49
CA GLU A 584 32.86 9.38 -1.19
C GLU A 584 31.91 8.17 -1.20
N ARG A 585 30.95 8.16 -0.26
CA ARG A 585 29.97 7.07 -0.12
C ARG A 585 28.65 7.38 -0.82
N TRP A 586 28.58 8.50 -1.53
CA TRP A 586 27.38 8.89 -2.24
C TRP A 586 27.16 7.99 -3.46
N PRO A 587 25.93 7.50 -3.66
CA PRO A 587 25.59 6.77 -4.88
C PRO A 587 25.74 7.69 -6.09
N GLY A 588 26.18 7.12 -7.23
CA GLY A 588 26.40 7.84 -8.48
C GLY A 588 25.12 8.23 -9.22
N TYR A 589 24.11 8.74 -8.53
CA TYR A 589 22.87 9.20 -9.17
C TYR A 589 23.09 10.53 -9.91
N TYR A 590 22.45 10.70 -11.08
CA TYR A 590 22.60 11.91 -11.92
C TYR A 590 22.22 13.20 -11.16
N TYR A 591 21.14 13.18 -10.39
CA TYR A 591 20.67 14.34 -9.62
C TYR A 591 21.60 14.71 -8.45
N VAL A 592 22.52 13.83 -8.06
CA VAL A 592 23.55 14.08 -7.04
C VAL A 592 24.81 14.70 -7.66
N GLN A 593 25.04 14.48 -8.95
CA GLN A 593 26.22 14.98 -9.68
C GLN A 593 25.98 16.37 -10.29
N ASP A 594 24.77 16.64 -10.77
CA ASP A 594 24.47 17.85 -11.56
C ASP A 594 23.96 19.03 -10.73
N VAL A 595 23.56 18.81 -9.47
CA VAL A 595 22.92 19.84 -8.63
C VAL A 595 23.75 20.15 -7.39
N ASP A 596 23.83 21.44 -7.04
CA ASP A 596 24.50 21.91 -5.84
C ASP A 596 23.86 21.34 -4.56
N ARG A 597 24.72 20.85 -3.64
CA ARG A 597 24.30 20.22 -2.37
C ARG A 597 23.31 21.06 -1.58
N ARG A 598 23.53 22.38 -1.50
CA ARG A 598 22.66 23.28 -0.72
C ARG A 598 21.27 23.37 -1.30
N GLU A 599 21.15 23.37 -2.62
CA GLU A 599 19.87 23.42 -3.30
C GLU A 599 19.10 22.12 -3.15
N MET A 600 19.76 20.98 -3.40
CA MET A 600 19.19 19.65 -3.15
C MET A 600 18.75 19.50 -1.68
N THR A 601 19.58 19.93 -0.73
CA THR A 601 19.26 19.84 0.71
C THR A 601 18.03 20.67 1.07
N ARG A 602 17.94 21.92 0.61
CA ARG A 602 16.76 22.78 0.85
C ARG A 602 15.50 22.17 0.24
N PHE A 603 15.61 21.60 -0.96
CA PHE A 603 14.50 20.95 -1.67
C PHE A 603 13.98 19.73 -0.90
N THR A 604 14.88 18.82 -0.51
CA THR A 604 14.55 17.63 0.26
C THR A 604 13.96 17.98 1.62
N ILE A 605 14.50 18.98 2.33
CA ILE A 605 13.94 19.45 3.61
C ILE A 605 12.51 19.96 3.41
N LEU A 606 12.25 20.75 2.37
CA LEU A 606 10.91 21.24 2.06
C LEU A 606 9.93 20.08 1.83
N GLN A 607 10.31 19.08 1.02
CA GLN A 607 9.50 17.89 0.79
C GLN A 607 9.24 17.11 2.09
N LEU A 608 10.27 16.89 2.91
CA LEU A 608 10.14 16.18 4.19
C LEU A 608 9.20 16.91 5.15
N VAL A 609 9.27 18.24 5.23
CA VAL A 609 8.37 19.06 6.05
C VAL A 609 6.92 18.94 5.57
N ILE A 610 6.68 19.04 4.26
CA ILE A 610 5.34 18.89 3.69
C ILE A 610 4.78 17.49 3.97
N THR A 611 5.58 16.44 3.72
CA THR A 611 5.19 15.06 4.01
C THR A 611 4.90 14.86 5.50
N ALA A 612 5.73 15.39 6.40
CA ALA A 612 5.52 15.29 7.84
C ALA A 612 4.22 15.99 8.28
N VAL A 613 3.91 17.16 7.72
CA VAL A 613 2.66 17.88 7.99
C VAL A 613 1.45 17.09 7.51
N LEU A 614 1.48 16.54 6.30
CA LEU A 614 0.41 15.70 5.76
C LEU A 614 0.18 14.44 6.62
N VAL A 615 1.26 13.78 7.06
CA VAL A 615 1.18 12.61 7.94
C VAL A 615 0.68 12.99 9.34
N ALA A 616 1.07 14.15 9.89
CA ALA A 616 0.59 14.60 11.20
C ALA A 616 -0.92 14.87 11.17
N ILE A 617 -1.41 15.52 10.10
CA ILE A 617 -2.82 15.86 9.94
C ILE A 617 -3.67 14.60 9.74
N SER A 618 -3.17 13.60 9.01
CA SER A 618 -3.90 12.34 8.81
C SER A 618 -4.12 11.53 10.10
N ARG A 619 -3.39 11.84 11.18
CA ARG A 619 -3.59 11.18 12.49
C ARG A 619 -4.71 11.79 13.33
N VAL A 620 -5.05 13.05 13.09
CA VAL A 620 -6.08 13.74 13.87
C VAL A 620 -7.43 13.45 13.21
N SER A 621 -8.25 12.59 13.83
CA SER A 621 -9.54 12.14 13.27
C SER A 621 -10.48 13.30 12.89
N GLN A 622 -10.43 14.42 13.62
CA GLN A 622 -11.23 15.61 13.33
C GLN A 622 -10.75 16.40 12.10
N ILE A 623 -9.43 16.40 11.83
CA ILE A 623 -8.82 17.17 10.72
C ILE A 623 -8.58 16.27 9.50
N ALA A 624 -8.70 14.95 9.65
CA ALA A 624 -8.61 13.98 8.56
C ALA A 624 -9.60 14.27 7.41
N ILE A 625 -10.70 14.99 7.67
CA ILE A 625 -11.63 15.50 6.64
C ILE A 625 -10.88 16.33 5.57
N ALA A 626 -9.89 17.11 5.99
CA ALA A 626 -9.14 18.01 5.11
C ALA A 626 -8.04 17.27 4.31
N PHE A 627 -7.78 15.99 4.58
CA PHE A 627 -6.65 15.27 4.00
C PHE A 627 -6.62 15.26 2.46
N PRO A 628 -7.73 14.98 1.74
CA PRO A 628 -7.75 15.04 0.28
C PRO A 628 -7.49 16.46 -0.24
N PHE A 629 -7.99 17.47 0.47
CA PHE A 629 -7.83 18.88 0.12
C PHE A 629 -6.38 19.33 0.26
N LEU A 630 -5.71 18.95 1.33
CA LEU A 630 -4.32 19.30 1.58
C LEU A 630 -3.40 18.67 0.53
N THR A 631 -3.64 17.41 0.19
CA THR A 631 -2.91 16.73 -0.89
C THR A 631 -3.13 17.43 -2.23
N ALA A 632 -4.37 17.84 -2.53
CA ALA A 632 -4.66 18.59 -3.75
C ALA A 632 -3.98 19.96 -3.79
N ILE A 633 -3.85 20.65 -2.64
CA ILE A 633 -3.17 21.96 -2.52
C ILE A 633 -1.65 21.84 -2.79
N CYS A 634 -1.05 20.66 -2.61
CA CYS A 634 0.37 20.46 -2.96
C CYS A 634 0.65 20.69 -4.45
N ILE A 635 -0.33 20.47 -5.33
CA ILE A 635 -0.19 20.68 -6.79
C ILE A 635 -0.02 22.17 -7.14
N PRO A 636 -0.96 23.09 -6.80
CA PRO A 636 -0.77 24.51 -7.05
C PRO A 636 0.41 25.09 -6.24
N PHE A 637 0.68 24.59 -5.03
CA PHE A 637 1.87 24.99 -4.28
C PHE A 637 3.16 24.72 -5.09
N ARG A 638 3.28 23.54 -5.68
CA ARG A 638 4.40 23.22 -6.57
C ARG A 638 4.42 24.08 -7.83
N VAL A 639 3.28 24.35 -8.46
CA VAL A 639 3.25 25.13 -9.72
C VAL A 639 3.61 26.60 -9.50
N TYR A 640 3.15 27.22 -8.41
CA TYR A 640 3.25 28.67 -8.23
C TYR A 640 4.34 29.10 -7.26
N ILE A 641 4.66 28.31 -6.23
CA ILE A 641 5.55 28.73 -5.14
C ILE A 641 6.94 28.13 -5.30
N VAL A 642 7.04 26.82 -5.59
CA VAL A 642 8.34 26.13 -5.66
C VAL A 642 9.28 26.72 -6.74
N PRO A 643 8.84 27.03 -7.99
CA PRO A 643 9.69 27.66 -9.00
C PRO A 643 10.21 29.06 -8.62
N ARG A 644 9.60 29.72 -7.62
CA ARG A 644 10.09 31.01 -7.12
C ARG A 644 11.18 30.86 -6.04
N MET A 645 11.30 29.67 -5.46
CA MET A 645 12.22 29.40 -4.35
C MET A 645 13.54 28.75 -4.78
N PHE A 646 13.58 28.13 -5.97
CA PHE A 646 14.71 27.33 -6.47
C PHE A 646 15.11 27.75 -7.89
N ASP A 647 16.37 27.50 -8.25
CA ASP A 647 16.85 27.75 -9.60
C ASP A 647 16.19 26.79 -10.62
N ALA A 648 15.96 27.29 -11.83
CA ALA A 648 15.25 26.55 -12.88
C ALA A 648 16.03 25.30 -13.32
N LYS A 649 17.37 25.36 -13.35
CA LYS A 649 18.24 24.23 -13.69
C LYS A 649 18.17 23.11 -12.65
N ALA A 650 18.21 23.48 -11.37
CA ALA A 650 18.08 22.51 -10.28
C ALA A 650 16.69 21.86 -10.27
N LEU A 651 15.63 22.64 -10.52
CA LEU A 651 14.26 22.12 -10.61
C LEU A 651 14.08 21.16 -11.80
N GLU A 652 14.74 21.44 -12.93
CA GLU A 652 14.70 20.57 -14.10
C GLU A 652 15.28 19.18 -13.81
N VAL A 653 16.35 19.08 -13.02
CA VAL A 653 16.96 17.79 -12.68
C VAL A 653 16.24 17.09 -11.52
N LEU A 654 15.73 17.85 -10.53
CA LEU A 654 15.15 17.28 -9.30
C LEU A 654 13.67 16.92 -9.39
N ASP A 655 12.95 17.41 -10.40
CA ASP A 655 11.48 17.38 -10.47
C ASP A 655 10.92 16.92 -11.84
N LYS A 656 11.73 16.95 -12.91
CA LYS A 656 11.36 16.36 -14.22
C LYS A 656 12.03 15.00 -14.40
#